data_AF-A0A9J7ITX0-F1
#
_entry.id   AF-A0A9J7ITX0-F1
#
_cell.length_a   1.000
_cell.length_b   1.000
_cell.length_c   1.000
_cell.angle_alpha   90.00
_cell.angle_beta   90.00
_cell.angle_gamma   90.00
#
_symmetry.space_group_name_H-M   'P 1'
#
loop_
_entity.id
_entity.type
_entity.pdbx_description
1 polymer ?
#
loop_
_entity_poly.entity_id
_entity_poly.type
_entity_poly.pdbx_seq_one_letter_code
_entity_poly.pdbx_strand_id
1 'polypeptide(L)'
;MHIVGLGILEYVKFIKCTIVYPVFEPHYRFFAREMMRLSGNSSLLWLTAYRNKWTIHKANSIVASMVPLTPRTVEIDCDAVPELKNLSIFTEKSIPFSSWFIERKFTTIPKADVNTRIVVIGAAATGLGFLNGLLFSKTATYLTFNNVTVISPNGLPYTRHSKPVAESMFLRSYVTTDKNLKCVPYSYYVNVVQGTLMEIDLQEKFITLTSGNCYYYDLLFLFFGKQYQHPDHMVQLIQRDIEYKHNLVTTPYITLDKPRFSDTEIQIANDETPENVFIINSVGEANKALDYVKNNIIMFISYHIFIEKIIVYGSTIHAYLCVNALVDIKIRPQNIIFIEPFPPEHPEKTRVPVFDNVTVDQTVISVLDRLQIKVYRSYYFKSWSVTVENVITHADFLSYADYLNLECSALFYYGRIGVNMRAFIAIHKSGLAYDGGVVIDYECRTLDPYVFAAGPCTRYHKRYYADAQSHKYYDSTEIGEKLGIQIRKQLDPVFEGAKETFTHRWAQAEFMSCLRGSTMSIQSLCAGRLHLSDYARPEMSLLTLNRPKVMHCVLPGGLKYLEVRSPGLKTPHNYVQSLGYNGFVFETYKTGYFKVHLNKELVVDGLTCLCQGNFSLENFKYLYGRPASELNNMHLRYMANKLDDFFEFFRSPWAFFLYHDHTNDLFSMIKQLYPKEKTDGLTLKEALCKAAAKMTRDCPTLTMTSKLDMQRCFENSPHIGALTEYLIDWLSQHDILLPMYLQPGKVGYYGYDLDNNPFFMKKVKRRVSRMIL
;
A
#
# COMPACT_ATOMS: atom_id res chain seq x y z
N MET A 1 17.90 34.76 22.00
CA MET A 1 18.04 33.94 20.78
C MET A 1 19.40 34.27 20.18
N HIS A 2 20.27 33.27 20.01
CA HIS A 2 21.54 33.45 19.29
C HIS A 2 21.45 32.74 17.94
N ILE A 3 21.71 33.48 16.86
CA ILE A 3 21.71 32.98 15.48
C ILE A 3 23.14 33.08 14.97
N VAL A 4 23.73 31.97 14.56
CA VAL A 4 25.06 31.95 13.92
C VAL A 4 24.87 31.47 12.48
N GLY A 5 25.02 32.41 11.52
CA GLY A 5 24.96 32.14 10.09
C GLY A 5 26.36 32.08 9.46
N LEU A 6 26.54 31.21 8.45
CA LEU A 6 27.77 31.18 7.65
C LEU A 6 27.43 30.71 6.23
N GLY A 7 27.87 31.48 5.24
CA GLY A 7 27.88 31.09 3.84
C GLY A 7 26.85 31.81 2.97
N ILE A 8 27.36 32.48 1.93
CA ILE A 8 26.60 32.99 0.79
C ILE A 8 26.96 32.07 -0.38
N LEU A 9 26.01 31.25 -0.82
CA LEU A 9 25.94 30.79 -2.20
C LEU A 9 24.82 31.61 -2.83
N GLU A 10 25.00 32.13 -4.04
CA GLU A 10 24.42 33.38 -4.57
C GLU A 10 22.90 33.64 -4.35
N TYR A 11 22.08 32.65 -3.97
CA TYR A 11 20.65 32.81 -3.65
C TYR A 11 20.14 31.97 -2.45
N VAL A 12 21.02 31.26 -1.70
CA VAL A 12 20.62 30.39 -0.57
C VAL A 12 21.47 30.68 0.66
N LYS A 13 20.81 30.99 1.78
CA LYS A 13 21.46 31.26 3.09
C LYS A 13 21.29 30.04 4.01
N PHE A 14 22.38 29.55 4.57
CA PHE A 14 22.38 28.40 5.48
C PHE A 14 22.37 28.83 6.95
N ILE A 15 21.45 28.27 7.73
CA ILE A 15 21.40 28.45 9.19
C ILE A 15 22.17 27.30 9.82
N LYS A 16 23.28 27.60 10.51
CA LYS A 16 24.14 26.56 11.12
C LYS A 16 23.56 26.06 12.45
N CYS A 17 23.03 26.96 13.27
CA CYS A 17 22.44 26.65 14.56
C CYS A 17 21.43 27.72 14.96
N THR A 18 20.37 27.30 15.65
CA THR A 18 19.41 28.20 16.29
C THR A 18 19.24 27.77 17.74
N ILE A 19 19.58 28.66 18.67
CA ILE A 19 19.42 28.43 20.11
C ILE A 19 18.31 29.34 20.62
N VAL A 20 17.24 28.73 21.10
CA VAL A 20 16.07 29.40 21.67
C VAL A 20 15.70 28.69 22.97
N TYR A 21 15.31 29.45 23.99
CA TYR A 21 14.87 28.88 25.25
C TYR A 21 13.53 28.15 25.08
N PRO A 22 13.30 27.01 25.75
CA PRO A 22 12.04 26.26 25.66
C PRO A 22 10.78 27.07 25.99
N VAL A 23 10.88 28.13 26.80
CA VAL A 23 9.75 29.03 27.09
C VAL A 23 9.22 29.75 25.84
N PHE A 24 10.06 29.89 24.81
CA PHE A 24 9.74 30.60 23.57
C PHE A 24 9.28 29.67 22.44
N GLU A 25 9.14 28.36 22.67
CA GLU A 25 8.70 27.42 21.64
C GLU A 25 7.34 27.75 21.01
N PRO A 26 6.32 28.17 21.78
CA PRO A 26 5.03 28.58 21.21
C PRO A 26 5.14 29.77 20.25
N HIS A 27 6.23 30.52 20.29
CA HIS A 27 6.47 31.73 19.52
C HIS A 27 7.42 31.52 18.33
N TYR A 28 7.82 30.27 18.01
CA TYR A 28 8.75 29.98 16.91
C TYR A 28 8.36 30.55 15.56
N ARG A 29 7.07 30.58 15.24
CA ARG A 29 6.58 31.19 14.00
C ARG A 29 7.00 32.66 13.85
N PHE A 30 7.05 33.43 14.95
CA PHE A 30 7.46 34.83 14.92
C PHE A 30 8.97 34.98 14.73
N PHE A 31 9.75 34.11 15.38
CA PHE A 31 11.20 34.06 15.15
C PHE A 31 11.53 33.64 13.71
N ALA A 32 10.82 32.66 13.15
CA ALA A 32 10.94 32.27 11.75
C ALA A 32 10.65 33.44 10.80
N ARG A 33 9.59 34.21 11.08
CA ARG A 33 9.24 35.43 10.33
C ARG A 33 10.36 36.47 10.37
N GLU A 34 10.92 36.70 11.55
CA GLU A 34 11.99 37.68 11.71
C GLU A 34 13.30 37.23 11.07
N MET A 35 13.62 35.93 11.13
CA MET A 35 14.75 35.34 10.41
C MET A 35 14.60 35.54 8.89
N MET A 36 13.40 35.31 8.35
CA MET A 36 13.09 35.57 6.94
C MET A 36 13.24 37.06 6.59
N ARG A 37 12.73 37.96 7.45
CA ARG A 37 12.86 39.41 7.27
C ARG A 37 14.32 39.87 7.24
N LEU A 38 15.14 39.43 8.19
CA LEU A 38 16.57 39.81 8.30
C LEU A 38 17.43 39.19 7.19
N SER A 39 17.09 37.97 6.77
CA SER A 39 17.79 37.31 5.68
C SER A 39 17.35 37.78 4.29
N GLY A 40 16.23 38.49 4.16
CA GLY A 40 15.65 38.85 2.86
C GLY A 40 15.03 37.65 2.12
N ASN A 41 14.94 36.48 2.75
CA ASN A 41 14.34 35.27 2.17
C ASN A 41 12.84 35.20 2.50
N SER A 42 12.04 34.61 1.61
CA SER A 42 10.59 34.43 1.79
C SER A 42 10.19 33.11 2.46
N SER A 43 11.14 32.17 2.56
CA SER A 43 10.90 30.83 3.07
C SER A 43 12.11 30.23 3.79
N LEU A 44 11.86 29.26 4.66
CA LEU A 44 12.86 28.42 5.31
C LEU A 44 12.62 26.96 4.98
N LEU A 45 13.70 26.24 4.69
CA LEU A 45 13.72 24.80 4.47
C LEU A 45 14.63 24.15 5.52
N TRP A 46 14.14 23.07 6.13
CA TRP A 46 14.90 22.26 7.06
C TRP A 46 15.04 20.85 6.51
N LEU A 47 16.29 20.35 6.44
CA LEU A 47 16.61 19.01 5.97
C LEU A 47 17.31 18.24 7.08
N THR A 48 16.84 17.03 7.37
CA THR A 48 17.49 16.17 8.36
C THR A 48 17.60 14.73 7.87
N ALA A 49 18.78 14.14 8.04
CA ALA A 49 18.94 12.71 7.82
C ALA A 49 18.13 11.92 8.87
N TYR A 50 17.74 10.70 8.50
CA TYR A 50 16.98 9.79 9.34
C TYR A 50 17.60 9.62 10.75
N ARG A 51 16.75 9.68 11.79
CA ARG A 51 17.07 9.55 13.24
C ARG A 51 17.89 10.67 13.90
N ASN A 52 18.00 11.85 13.31
CA ASN A 52 18.61 13.01 13.98
C ASN A 52 17.68 13.79 14.95
N LYS A 53 16.62 13.16 15.48
CA LYS A 53 15.64 13.82 16.39
C LYS A 53 16.28 14.38 17.66
N TRP A 54 17.36 13.76 18.15
CA TRP A 54 17.93 14.01 19.48
C TRP A 54 19.27 14.74 19.49
N THR A 55 19.70 15.33 18.36
CA THR A 55 20.91 16.17 18.37
C THR A 55 20.55 17.57 18.87
N ILE A 56 20.92 17.86 20.12
CA ILE A 56 20.67 19.12 20.89
C ILE A 56 21.10 20.40 20.14
N HIS A 57 21.99 20.29 19.15
CA HIS A 57 22.56 21.42 18.41
C HIS A 57 21.82 21.80 17.12
N LYS A 58 20.63 21.27 16.85
CA LYS A 58 19.89 21.51 15.60
C LYS A 58 18.54 22.20 15.88
N ALA A 59 18.05 22.96 14.90
CA ALA A 59 16.82 23.75 14.93
C ALA A 59 15.51 22.93 15.07
N ASN A 60 15.55 21.76 15.71
CA ASN A 60 14.45 20.81 15.88
C ASN A 60 13.23 21.42 16.57
N SER A 61 13.44 22.43 17.41
CA SER A 61 12.36 23.14 18.08
C SER A 61 11.57 24.04 17.10
N ILE A 62 12.21 24.64 16.08
CA ILE A 62 11.52 25.43 15.04
C ILE A 62 10.65 24.55 14.14
N VAL A 63 11.03 23.28 13.96
CA VAL A 63 10.33 22.31 13.09
C VAL A 63 8.86 22.14 13.49
N ALA A 64 8.51 22.32 14.78
CA ALA A 64 7.11 22.27 15.24
C ALA A 64 6.21 23.30 14.52
N SER A 65 6.76 24.48 14.22
CA SER A 65 6.04 25.53 13.46
C SER A 65 6.06 25.31 11.94
N MET A 66 6.92 24.43 11.42
CA MET A 66 7.07 24.18 9.98
C MET A 66 6.07 23.13 9.47
N VAL A 67 5.93 23.04 8.15
CA VAL A 67 5.07 22.07 7.46
C VAL A 67 5.94 20.92 6.96
N PRO A 68 5.66 19.66 7.33
CA PRO A 68 6.41 18.52 6.81
C PRO A 68 6.15 18.35 5.31
N LEU A 69 7.21 18.06 4.56
CA LEU A 69 7.11 17.69 3.14
C LEU A 69 7.20 16.18 3.02
N THR A 70 6.30 15.59 2.23
CA THR A 70 6.32 14.16 1.92
C THR A 70 7.16 13.89 0.67
N PRO A 71 7.85 12.73 0.61
CA PRO A 71 8.53 12.33 -0.61
C PRO A 71 7.51 12.05 -1.73
N ARG A 72 8.01 12.08 -2.97
CA ARG A 72 7.21 11.68 -4.13
C ARG A 72 6.74 10.23 -4.00
N THR A 73 5.61 9.94 -4.61
CA THR A 73 4.97 8.61 -4.58
C THR A 73 5.30 7.76 -5.80
N VAL A 74 5.93 8.37 -6.82
CA VAL A 74 6.29 7.73 -8.09
C VAL A 74 7.80 7.62 -8.25
N GLU A 75 8.24 6.50 -8.82
CA GLU A 75 9.61 6.28 -9.28
C GLU A 75 9.81 6.90 -10.67
N ILE A 76 10.86 7.71 -10.85
CA ILE A 76 11.12 8.35 -12.14
C ILE A 76 11.94 7.39 -13.01
N ASP A 77 11.37 6.95 -14.16
CA ASP A 77 12.12 6.18 -15.17
C ASP A 77 13.07 7.14 -15.92
N CYS A 78 14.29 7.25 -15.41
CA CYS A 78 15.31 8.11 -15.99
C CYS A 78 16.02 7.45 -17.19
N ASP A 79 15.80 6.16 -17.45
CA ASP A 79 16.50 5.43 -18.50
C ASP A 79 15.86 5.65 -19.87
N ALA A 80 14.54 5.80 -19.91
CA ALA A 80 13.78 6.00 -21.14
C ALA A 80 13.90 7.43 -21.71
N VAL A 81 14.21 8.41 -20.88
CA VAL A 81 14.29 9.83 -21.27
C VAL A 81 15.72 10.33 -21.06
N PRO A 82 16.49 10.58 -22.14
CA PRO A 82 17.88 11.02 -22.05
C PRO A 82 18.08 12.27 -21.18
N GLU A 83 17.13 13.21 -21.22
CA GLU A 83 17.14 14.46 -20.47
C GLU A 83 17.10 14.23 -18.94
N LEU A 84 16.50 13.13 -18.47
CA LEU A 84 16.38 12.79 -17.06
C LEU A 84 17.60 12.01 -16.53
N LYS A 85 18.55 11.63 -17.38
CA LYS A 85 19.71 10.80 -17.00
C LYS A 85 20.61 11.45 -15.96
N ASN A 86 20.70 12.79 -15.92
CA ASN A 86 21.47 13.48 -14.88
C ASN A 86 20.78 13.39 -13.50
N LEU A 87 19.45 13.32 -13.47
CA LEU A 87 18.68 13.18 -12.23
C LEU A 87 18.79 11.78 -11.61
N SER A 88 19.01 10.73 -12.41
CA SER A 88 19.26 9.38 -11.86
C SER A 88 20.53 9.36 -11.01
N ILE A 89 21.61 9.98 -11.49
CA ILE A 89 22.89 10.08 -10.78
C ILE A 89 22.71 10.79 -9.43
N PHE A 90 21.90 11.85 -9.39
CA PHE A 90 21.56 12.56 -8.16
C PHE A 90 20.76 11.67 -7.21
N THR A 91 19.76 10.96 -7.74
CA THR A 91 18.89 10.11 -6.96
C THR A 91 19.66 8.94 -6.35
N GLU A 92 20.50 8.25 -7.11
CA GLU A 92 21.30 7.11 -6.61
C GLU A 92 22.27 7.49 -5.49
N LYS A 93 22.88 8.68 -5.57
CA LYS A 93 23.90 9.13 -4.60
C LYS A 93 23.31 9.84 -3.37
N SER A 94 22.02 10.20 -3.40
CA SER A 94 21.41 10.98 -2.31
C SER A 94 21.11 10.11 -1.10
N ILE A 95 21.55 10.60 0.07
CA ILE A 95 21.18 10.03 1.37
C ILE A 95 19.71 10.38 1.64
N PRO A 96 18.86 9.43 2.08
CA PRO A 96 17.47 9.73 2.40
C PRO A 96 17.37 10.74 3.56
N PHE A 97 16.52 11.75 3.37
CA PHE A 97 16.31 12.84 4.33
C PHE A 97 14.83 13.18 4.46
N SER A 98 14.42 13.60 5.64
CA SER A 98 13.13 14.26 5.85
C SER A 98 13.29 15.76 5.70
N SER A 99 12.23 16.42 5.20
CA SER A 99 12.24 17.84 4.96
C SER A 99 10.99 18.54 5.48
N TRP A 100 11.17 19.79 5.92
CA TRP A 100 10.11 20.67 6.37
C TRP A 100 10.29 22.05 5.76
N PHE A 101 9.18 22.72 5.53
CA PHE A 101 9.14 24.03 4.90
C PHE A 101 8.22 24.97 5.68
N ILE A 102 8.60 26.25 5.75
CA ILE A 102 7.70 27.32 6.20
C ILE A 102 7.92 28.56 5.36
N GLU A 103 6.83 29.11 4.85
CA GLU A 103 6.81 30.37 4.12
C GLU A 103 6.38 31.50 5.05
N ARG A 104 6.76 32.74 4.73
CA ARG A 104 6.37 33.93 5.48
C ARG A 104 4.86 34.01 5.75
N LYS A 105 4.00 33.63 4.80
CA LYS A 105 2.54 33.62 4.98
C LYS A 105 2.06 32.64 6.06
N PHE A 106 2.71 31.48 6.18
CA PHE A 106 2.37 30.47 7.17
C PHE A 106 2.77 30.86 8.59
N THR A 107 3.69 31.82 8.77
CA THR A 107 4.05 32.32 10.11
C THR A 107 2.92 33.08 10.82
N THR A 108 1.94 33.57 10.05
CA THR A 108 0.79 34.29 10.59
C THR A 108 -0.27 33.34 11.15
N ILE A 109 -0.36 32.13 10.59
CA ILE A 109 -1.37 31.13 10.94
C ILE A 109 -0.93 30.40 12.22
N PRO A 110 -1.68 30.48 13.34
CA PRO A 110 -1.42 29.64 14.50
C PRO A 110 -1.79 28.19 14.20
N LYS A 111 -1.05 27.23 14.79
CA LYS A 111 -1.42 25.82 14.74
C LYS A 111 -2.32 25.46 15.93
N ALA A 112 -3.36 24.67 15.68
CA ALA A 112 -4.23 24.08 16.67
C ALA A 112 -3.70 22.70 17.06
N ASP A 113 -3.62 22.45 18.37
CA ASP A 113 -3.12 21.20 18.92
C ASP A 113 -4.25 20.21 19.23
N VAL A 114 -4.12 19.00 18.72
CA VAL A 114 -4.97 17.84 19.03
C VAL A 114 -4.22 16.95 20.00
N ASN A 115 -4.70 16.90 21.25
CA ASN A 115 -4.08 16.16 22.35
C ASN A 115 -4.71 14.78 22.60
N THR A 116 -5.69 14.37 21.78
CA THR A 116 -6.32 13.05 21.82
C THR A 116 -5.26 11.95 21.74
N ARG A 117 -5.31 11.00 22.68
CA ARG A 117 -4.39 9.86 22.74
C ARG A 117 -4.77 8.81 21.70
N ILE A 118 -4.10 8.85 20.56
CA ILE A 118 -4.32 7.94 19.44
C ILE A 118 -3.30 6.81 19.53
N VAL A 119 -3.78 5.59 19.78
CA VAL A 119 -2.94 4.37 19.81
C VAL A 119 -3.25 3.52 18.60
N VAL A 120 -2.22 3.22 17.81
CA VAL A 120 -2.32 2.45 16.57
C VAL A 120 -1.54 1.14 16.72
N ILE A 121 -2.22 0.02 16.57
CA ILE A 121 -1.62 -1.31 16.54
C ILE A 121 -1.39 -1.74 15.10
N GLY A 122 -0.12 -1.92 14.73
CA GLY A 122 0.32 -2.35 13.40
C GLY A 122 0.88 -1.21 12.56
N ALA A 123 2.12 -1.39 12.09
CA ALA A 123 2.84 -0.41 11.27
C ALA A 123 3.02 -0.88 9.81
N ALA A 124 2.07 -1.63 9.28
CA ALA A 124 2.05 -2.09 7.89
C ALA A 124 1.36 -1.07 6.95
N ALA A 125 1.05 -1.46 5.71
CA ALA A 125 0.44 -0.58 4.70
C ALA A 125 -0.80 0.19 5.20
N THR A 126 -1.72 -0.46 5.93
CA THR A 126 -2.90 0.21 6.52
C THR A 126 -2.50 1.25 7.57
N GLY A 127 -1.56 0.92 8.46
CA GLY A 127 -1.11 1.83 9.52
C GLY A 127 -0.34 3.03 8.96
N LEU A 128 0.57 2.81 8.01
CA LEU A 128 1.28 3.90 7.34
C LEU A 128 0.35 4.78 6.51
N GLY A 129 -0.61 4.18 5.80
CA GLY A 129 -1.67 4.91 5.10
C GLY A 129 -2.46 5.80 6.06
N PHE A 130 -2.88 5.25 7.21
CA PHE A 130 -3.57 6.00 8.25
C PHE A 130 -2.77 7.19 8.76
N LEU A 131 -1.49 6.98 9.09
CA LEU A 131 -0.60 8.07 9.52
C LEU A 131 -0.44 9.14 8.44
N ASN A 132 -0.35 8.75 7.16
CA ASN A 132 -0.27 9.71 6.05
C ASN A 132 -1.54 10.56 5.95
N GLY A 133 -2.71 9.94 6.03
CA GLY A 133 -3.99 10.64 6.02
C GLY A 133 -4.21 11.55 7.23
N LEU A 134 -3.74 11.13 8.40
CA LEU A 134 -3.85 11.87 9.67
C LEU A 134 -2.88 13.05 9.76
N LEU A 135 -1.58 12.81 9.50
CA LEU A 135 -0.49 13.73 9.85
C LEU A 135 0.04 14.57 8.69
N PHE A 136 0.05 14.04 7.46
CA PHE A 136 0.81 14.60 6.34
C PHE A 136 -0.07 15.16 5.22
N SER A 137 -1.19 15.76 5.60
CA SER A 137 -2.11 16.39 4.66
C SER A 137 -1.92 17.91 4.60
N LYS A 138 -2.72 18.58 3.74
CA LYS A 138 -2.79 20.05 3.68
C LYS A 138 -3.13 20.69 5.04
N THR A 139 -3.77 19.97 5.97
CA THR A 139 -4.08 20.49 7.31
C THR A 139 -2.84 20.62 8.21
N ALA A 140 -1.71 20.00 7.87
CA ALA A 140 -0.46 20.11 8.65
C ALA A 140 0.09 21.55 8.72
N THR A 141 -0.45 22.46 7.90
CA THR A 141 -0.18 23.90 7.97
C THR A 141 -0.77 24.56 9.22
N TYR A 142 -1.87 24.03 9.77
CA TYR A 142 -2.59 24.62 10.90
C TYR A 142 -2.99 23.62 11.99
N LEU A 143 -2.78 22.32 11.82
CA LEU A 143 -3.17 21.28 12.79
C LEU A 143 -1.95 20.43 13.19
N THR A 144 -1.81 20.15 14.48
CA THR A 144 -0.74 19.34 15.08
C THR A 144 -1.32 18.25 15.97
N PHE A 145 -0.85 17.01 15.80
CA PHE A 145 -1.22 15.89 16.68
C PHE A 145 -0.06 15.57 17.61
N ASN A 146 -0.29 15.67 18.92
CA ASN A 146 0.78 15.58 19.91
C ASN A 146 0.94 14.17 20.50
N ASN A 147 -0.13 13.37 20.51
CA ASN A 147 -0.13 12.07 21.17
C ASN A 147 -0.56 10.92 20.24
N VAL A 148 0.27 10.66 19.24
CA VAL A 148 0.11 9.51 18.33
C VAL A 148 1.17 8.46 18.65
N THR A 149 0.73 7.30 19.13
CA THR A 149 1.60 6.16 19.44
C THR A 149 1.32 5.01 18.47
N VAL A 150 2.36 4.49 17.83
CA VAL A 150 2.29 3.30 16.97
C VAL A 150 3.04 2.16 17.64
N ILE A 151 2.36 1.02 17.76
CA ILE A 151 2.89 -0.19 18.36
C ILE A 151 2.96 -1.28 17.30
N SER A 152 4.13 -1.88 17.15
CA SER A 152 4.38 -2.95 16.18
C SER A 152 5.55 -3.79 16.69
N PRO A 153 5.58 -5.12 16.48
CA PRO A 153 6.65 -5.99 16.97
C PRO A 153 8.05 -5.49 16.59
N ASN A 154 8.21 -5.04 15.34
CA ASN A 154 9.47 -4.51 14.82
C ASN A 154 9.52 -2.97 14.81
N GLY A 155 8.48 -2.29 15.32
CA GLY A 155 8.29 -0.85 15.19
C GLY A 155 7.87 -0.46 13.77
N LEU A 156 8.27 0.74 13.33
CA LEU A 156 8.12 1.15 11.93
C LEU A 156 8.96 0.24 11.02
N PRO A 157 8.52 0.00 9.77
CA PRO A 157 9.14 -0.97 8.85
C PRO A 157 10.45 -0.46 8.24
N TYR A 158 11.39 -0.04 9.09
CA TYR A 158 12.75 0.32 8.71
C TYR A 158 13.65 -0.89 8.89
N THR A 159 14.55 -1.13 7.94
CA THR A 159 15.57 -2.16 8.11
C THR A 159 16.94 -1.49 8.08
N ARG A 160 17.70 -1.60 9.17
CA ARG A 160 19.07 -1.01 9.23
C ARG A 160 20.02 -1.68 8.23
N HIS A 161 19.79 -2.96 7.96
CA HIS A 161 20.61 -3.82 7.10
C HIS A 161 19.71 -4.76 6.28
N SER A 162 18.76 -4.21 5.50
CA SER A 162 18.04 -5.05 4.53
C SER A 162 19.01 -5.45 3.43
N LYS A 163 19.03 -6.75 3.12
CA LYS A 163 19.68 -7.23 1.89
C LYS A 163 18.69 -7.04 0.75
N PRO A 164 19.10 -6.52 -0.42
CA PRO A 164 18.20 -6.40 -1.58
C PRO A 164 17.52 -7.73 -1.95
N VAL A 165 18.21 -8.86 -1.73
CA VAL A 165 17.65 -10.20 -1.96
C VAL A 165 16.54 -10.55 -0.96
N ALA A 166 16.64 -10.14 0.30
CA ALA A 166 15.57 -10.33 1.27
C ALA A 166 14.33 -9.48 0.93
N GLU A 167 14.54 -8.25 0.46
CA GLU A 167 13.44 -7.40 -0.04
C GLU A 167 12.77 -8.00 -1.28
N SER A 168 13.51 -8.76 -2.10
CA SER A 168 12.96 -9.43 -3.29
C SER A 168 11.95 -10.55 -2.98
N MET A 169 11.89 -11.02 -1.73
CA MET A 169 10.90 -12.01 -1.27
C MET A 169 9.50 -11.42 -1.05
N PHE A 170 9.34 -10.09 -1.21
CA PHE A 170 8.09 -9.35 -1.03
C PHE A 170 7.70 -8.62 -2.32
N LEU A 171 6.41 -8.26 -2.43
CA LEU A 171 5.94 -7.40 -3.50
C LEU A 171 6.65 -6.03 -3.45
N ARG A 172 7.08 -5.54 -4.62
CA ARG A 172 7.78 -4.26 -4.77
C ARG A 172 6.80 -3.12 -4.86
N SER A 173 7.11 -2.04 -4.14
CA SER A 173 6.41 -0.76 -4.22
C SER A 173 7.38 0.35 -3.83
N TYR A 174 7.46 1.40 -4.65
CA TYR A 174 8.38 2.51 -4.45
C TYR A 174 8.18 3.18 -3.09
N VAL A 175 6.93 3.34 -2.66
CA VAL A 175 6.56 3.97 -1.38
C VAL A 175 6.93 3.13 -0.15
N THR A 176 7.16 1.82 -0.32
CA THR A 176 7.58 0.92 0.76
C THR A 176 9.10 0.69 0.78
N THR A 177 9.85 1.29 -0.14
CA THR A 177 11.31 1.21 -0.11
C THR A 177 11.86 1.86 1.15
N ASP A 178 12.94 1.28 1.71
CA ASP A 178 13.59 1.83 2.90
C ASP A 178 14.01 3.30 2.70
N LYS A 179 14.47 3.65 1.48
CA LYS A 179 14.78 5.02 1.10
C LYS A 179 13.58 5.95 1.22
N ASN A 180 12.42 5.59 0.64
CA ASN A 180 11.22 6.42 0.69
C ASN A 180 10.68 6.55 2.13
N LEU A 181 10.59 5.43 2.86
CA LEU A 181 10.11 5.40 4.24
C LEU A 181 10.96 6.27 5.18
N LYS A 182 12.28 6.32 4.97
CA LYS A 182 13.21 7.18 5.73
C LYS A 182 13.06 8.67 5.39
N CYS A 183 12.53 9.00 4.21
CA CYS A 183 12.22 10.38 3.86
C CYS A 183 10.93 10.88 4.53
N VAL A 184 9.98 10.00 4.84
CA VAL A 184 8.76 10.38 5.56
C VAL A 184 9.07 10.65 7.05
N PRO A 185 8.70 11.82 7.61
CA PRO A 185 9.09 12.22 8.97
C PRO A 185 8.30 11.53 10.10
N TYR A 186 7.94 10.25 9.97
CA TYR A 186 7.14 9.53 10.99
C TYR A 186 7.75 9.64 12.40
N SER A 187 9.07 9.43 12.53
CA SER A 187 9.74 9.46 13.84
C SER A 187 9.66 10.81 14.56
N TYR A 188 9.37 11.90 13.85
CA TYR A 188 9.18 13.21 14.45
C TYR A 188 7.82 13.31 15.15
N TYR A 189 6.76 12.91 14.46
CA TYR A 189 5.35 13.09 14.88
C TYR A 189 4.74 11.89 15.61
N VAL A 190 5.37 10.72 15.53
CA VAL A 190 4.83 9.47 16.09
C VAL A 190 5.78 8.91 17.14
N ASN A 191 5.21 8.53 18.28
CA ASN A 191 5.90 7.71 19.26
C ASN A 191 5.87 6.24 18.81
N VAL A 192 7.03 5.66 18.52
CA VAL A 192 7.13 4.31 17.97
C VAL A 192 7.55 3.35 19.06
N VAL A 193 6.67 2.43 19.41
CA VAL A 193 6.91 1.40 20.42
C VAL A 193 7.12 0.06 19.73
N GLN A 194 8.28 -0.55 20.00
CA GLN A 194 8.55 -1.93 19.58
C GLN A 194 7.96 -2.87 20.61
N GLY A 195 6.90 -3.59 20.24
CA GLY A 195 6.21 -4.50 21.13
C GLY A 195 5.03 -5.21 20.49
N THR A 196 4.63 -6.31 21.11
CA THR A 196 3.51 -7.15 20.64
C THR A 196 2.35 -6.98 21.60
N LEU A 197 1.15 -6.78 21.07
CA LEU A 197 -0.08 -6.69 21.86
C LEU A 197 -0.35 -8.03 22.56
N MET A 198 -0.72 -7.97 23.84
CA MET A 198 -1.07 -9.12 24.65
C MET A 198 -2.54 -9.07 25.09
N GLU A 199 -3.01 -7.91 25.54
CA GLU A 199 -4.37 -7.75 26.07
C GLU A 199 -4.93 -6.37 25.74
N ILE A 200 -6.26 -6.28 25.61
CA ILE A 200 -7.00 -5.02 25.40
C ILE A 200 -8.05 -4.93 26.50
N ASP A 201 -7.97 -3.86 27.29
CA ASP A 201 -9.02 -3.49 28.24
C ASP A 201 -9.89 -2.38 27.62
N LEU A 202 -11.17 -2.69 27.39
CA LEU A 202 -12.13 -1.74 26.82
C LEU A 202 -12.75 -0.82 27.88
N GLN A 203 -12.80 -1.25 29.15
CA GLN A 203 -13.42 -0.49 30.24
C GLN A 203 -12.50 0.64 30.71
N GLU A 204 -11.25 0.29 31.01
CA GLU A 204 -10.23 1.23 31.49
C GLU A 204 -9.44 1.90 30.34
N LYS A 205 -9.73 1.50 29.09
CA LYS A 205 -9.15 2.05 27.85
C LYS A 205 -7.62 2.03 27.83
N PHE A 206 -7.05 0.86 28.07
CA PHE A 206 -5.62 0.64 27.86
C PHE A 206 -5.35 -0.71 27.19
N ILE A 207 -4.13 -0.85 26.69
CA ILE A 207 -3.61 -2.10 26.15
C ILE A 207 -2.35 -2.51 26.91
N THR A 208 -2.12 -3.82 26.97
CA THR A 208 -0.92 -4.39 27.61
C THR A 208 -0.05 -5.04 26.55
N LEU A 209 1.24 -4.77 26.58
CA LEU A 209 2.22 -5.42 25.70
C LEU A 209 2.82 -6.66 26.34
N THR A 210 3.47 -7.50 25.54
CA THR A 210 4.24 -8.66 26.02
C THR A 210 5.37 -8.28 26.98
N SER A 211 5.81 -7.02 26.98
CA SER A 211 6.80 -6.50 27.95
C SER A 211 6.20 -6.16 29.32
N GLY A 212 4.88 -6.23 29.48
CA GLY A 212 4.16 -5.78 30.67
C GLY A 212 3.84 -4.27 30.69
N ASN A 213 4.26 -3.51 29.68
CA ASN A 213 3.97 -2.08 29.61
C ASN A 213 2.50 -1.84 29.21
N CYS A 214 1.85 -0.90 29.89
CA CYS A 214 0.48 -0.48 29.61
C CYS A 214 0.44 0.87 28.87
N TYR A 215 -0.46 0.99 27.89
CA TYR A 215 -0.68 2.22 27.13
C TYR A 215 -2.16 2.59 27.10
N TYR A 216 -2.50 3.74 27.68
CA TYR A 216 -3.86 4.29 27.68
C TYR A 216 -4.18 4.98 26.36
N TYR A 217 -5.43 4.86 25.92
CA TYR A 217 -5.91 5.45 24.67
C TYR A 217 -7.23 6.20 24.88
N ASP A 218 -7.42 7.23 24.06
CA ASP A 218 -8.74 7.82 23.86
C ASP A 218 -9.38 7.22 22.60
N LEU A 219 -8.56 6.90 21.60
CA LEU A 219 -8.93 6.17 20.38
C LEU A 219 -7.89 5.06 20.09
N LEU A 220 -8.38 3.83 19.91
CA LEU A 220 -7.56 2.66 19.58
C LEU A 220 -7.83 2.20 18.15
N PHE A 221 -6.77 1.99 17.38
CA PHE A 221 -6.84 1.53 15.99
C PHE A 221 -6.17 0.17 15.83
N LEU A 222 -6.95 -0.82 15.44
CA LEU A 222 -6.53 -2.20 15.24
C LEU A 222 -6.28 -2.47 13.75
N PHE A 223 -5.04 -2.31 13.30
CA PHE A 223 -4.63 -2.55 11.91
C PHE A 223 -3.92 -3.89 11.75
N PHE A 224 -4.56 -4.94 12.25
CA PHE A 224 -4.07 -6.30 12.07
C PHE A 224 -4.09 -6.68 10.59
N GLY A 225 -2.93 -7.13 10.10
CA GLY A 225 -2.81 -7.77 8.80
C GLY A 225 -3.18 -9.26 8.87
N LYS A 226 -3.16 -9.90 7.71
CA LYS A 226 -3.05 -11.35 7.62
C LYS A 226 -1.60 -11.69 7.28
N GLN A 227 -1.09 -12.74 7.89
CA GLN A 227 0.29 -13.18 7.76
C GLN A 227 0.34 -14.69 7.58
N TYR A 228 1.44 -15.23 7.06
CA TYR A 228 1.69 -16.67 7.05
C TYR A 228 1.80 -17.19 8.48
N GLN A 229 1.24 -18.38 8.71
CA GLN A 229 1.11 -18.98 10.03
C GLN A 229 1.68 -20.40 10.04
N HIS A 230 1.88 -20.92 11.24
CA HIS A 230 2.22 -22.33 11.45
C HIS A 230 1.23 -23.27 10.73
N PRO A 231 1.65 -24.45 10.23
CA PRO A 231 0.72 -25.46 9.69
C PRO A 231 -0.42 -25.82 10.64
N ASP A 232 -0.16 -25.83 11.95
CA ASP A 232 -1.16 -26.13 12.97
C ASP A 232 -2.04 -24.94 13.38
N HIS A 233 -1.90 -23.80 12.71
CA HIS A 233 -2.64 -22.59 13.03
C HIS A 233 -4.15 -22.82 13.01
N MET A 234 -4.77 -22.56 14.16
CA MET A 234 -6.21 -22.68 14.42
C MET A 234 -6.82 -24.04 14.05
N VAL A 235 -6.03 -25.11 13.90
CA VAL A 235 -6.55 -26.44 13.48
C VAL A 235 -7.68 -26.91 14.38
N GLN A 236 -7.49 -26.83 15.70
CA GLN A 236 -8.51 -27.25 16.67
C GLN A 236 -9.82 -26.44 16.56
N LEU A 237 -9.72 -25.13 16.32
CA LEU A 237 -10.89 -24.26 16.18
C LEU A 237 -11.63 -24.51 14.86
N ILE A 238 -10.88 -24.71 13.76
CA ILE A 238 -11.44 -25.03 12.45
C ILE A 238 -12.13 -26.39 12.49
N GLN A 239 -11.50 -27.39 13.13
CA GLN A 239 -12.06 -28.72 13.28
C GLN A 239 -13.40 -28.68 14.05
N ARG A 240 -13.45 -27.93 15.15
CA ARG A 240 -14.70 -27.69 15.91
C ARG A 240 -15.78 -27.00 15.08
N ASP A 241 -15.43 -25.99 14.27
CA ASP A 241 -16.39 -25.28 13.41
C ASP A 241 -16.95 -26.19 12.30
N ILE A 242 -16.12 -27.06 11.72
CA ILE A 242 -16.54 -28.08 10.75
C ILE A 242 -17.50 -29.08 11.40
N GLU A 243 -17.13 -29.63 12.56
CA GLU A 243 -17.97 -30.57 13.32
C GLU A 243 -19.34 -29.97 13.67
N TYR A 244 -19.35 -28.69 14.05
CA TYR A 244 -20.57 -27.94 14.35
C TYR A 244 -21.44 -27.73 13.10
N LYS A 245 -20.86 -27.25 11.98
CA LYS A 245 -21.61 -26.99 10.74
C LYS A 245 -22.17 -28.24 10.09
N HIS A 246 -21.48 -29.37 10.23
CA HIS A 246 -21.94 -30.65 9.69
C HIS A 246 -22.86 -31.43 10.65
N ASN A 247 -23.30 -30.83 11.78
CA ASN A 247 -24.12 -31.48 12.81
C ASN A 247 -23.56 -32.86 13.24
N LEU A 248 -22.23 -33.05 13.18
CA LEU A 248 -21.57 -34.29 13.56
C LEU A 248 -21.45 -34.44 15.09
N VAL A 249 -21.87 -33.42 15.84
CA VAL A 249 -21.90 -33.41 17.30
C VAL A 249 -23.25 -33.94 17.78
N THR A 250 -23.35 -35.26 18.00
CA THR A 250 -24.17 -35.78 19.11
C THR A 250 -23.74 -35.07 20.39
N THR A 251 -24.70 -34.61 21.20
CA THR A 251 -24.50 -33.93 22.48
C THR A 251 -23.20 -34.37 23.19
N PRO A 252 -22.27 -33.46 23.53
CA PRO A 252 -20.99 -33.86 24.10
C PRO A 252 -21.21 -34.44 25.49
N TYR A 253 -21.18 -35.77 25.62
CA TYR A 253 -21.00 -36.43 26.91
C TYR A 253 -19.51 -36.67 27.12
N ILE A 254 -18.99 -36.20 28.25
CA ILE A 254 -17.57 -36.28 28.60
C ILE A 254 -17.44 -37.33 29.70
N THR A 255 -16.54 -38.31 29.54
CA THR A 255 -16.22 -39.27 30.59
C THR A 255 -15.45 -38.58 31.71
N LEU A 256 -15.71 -38.97 32.97
CA LEU A 256 -15.16 -38.33 34.17
C LEU A 256 -13.62 -38.29 34.20
N ASP A 257 -13.01 -39.18 33.42
CA ASP A 257 -11.58 -39.51 33.36
C ASP A 257 -10.77 -38.57 32.45
N LYS A 258 -11.43 -37.71 31.66
CA LYS A 258 -10.76 -36.66 30.89
C LYS A 258 -10.73 -35.38 31.72
N PRO A 259 -9.54 -34.91 32.18
CA PRO A 259 -9.45 -33.68 32.94
C PRO A 259 -10.01 -32.51 32.12
N ARG A 260 -10.75 -31.61 32.79
CA ARG A 260 -11.15 -30.31 32.21
C ARG A 260 -9.87 -29.52 31.91
N PHE A 261 -9.41 -29.56 30.67
CA PHE A 261 -8.74 -28.38 30.12
C PHE A 261 -9.83 -27.33 30.02
N SER A 262 -9.63 -26.15 30.63
CA SER A 262 -10.67 -25.13 30.65
C SER A 262 -11.10 -24.84 29.20
N ASP A 263 -12.39 -24.98 28.88
CA ASP A 263 -12.92 -24.68 27.55
C ASP A 263 -12.68 -23.21 27.13
N THR A 264 -12.21 -22.39 28.07
CA THR A 264 -11.84 -20.98 27.96
C THR A 264 -10.39 -20.72 27.59
N GLU A 265 -9.46 -21.65 27.81
CA GLU A 265 -8.06 -21.44 27.46
C GLU A 265 -7.82 -21.97 26.04
N ILE A 266 -7.81 -21.04 25.09
CA ILE A 266 -7.24 -21.27 23.76
C ILE A 266 -5.80 -21.75 24.00
N GLN A 267 -5.56 -23.06 23.88
CA GLN A 267 -4.21 -23.60 23.92
C GLN A 267 -3.44 -22.94 22.78
N ILE A 268 -2.43 -22.16 23.13
CA ILE A 268 -1.49 -21.65 22.15
C ILE A 268 -0.79 -22.90 21.62
N ALA A 269 -1.18 -23.36 20.43
CA ALA A 269 -0.33 -24.28 19.69
C ALA A 269 1.06 -23.64 19.66
N ASN A 270 2.10 -24.37 20.05
CA ASN A 270 3.47 -23.86 20.05
C ASN A 270 3.72 -23.21 18.68
N ASP A 271 3.82 -21.88 18.64
CA ASP A 271 4.18 -21.11 17.44
C ASP A 271 5.68 -21.34 17.10
N GLU A 272 6.37 -22.20 17.86
CA GLU A 272 7.76 -22.56 17.67
C GLU A 272 7.90 -23.50 16.48
N THR A 273 8.65 -23.04 15.50
CA THR A 273 9.07 -23.84 14.35
C THR A 273 10.49 -24.35 14.58
N PRO A 274 10.87 -25.50 13.99
CA PRO A 274 12.26 -25.92 13.91
C PRO A 274 13.15 -24.79 13.35
N GLU A 275 14.42 -24.71 13.76
CA GLU A 275 15.28 -23.56 13.41
C GLU A 275 15.46 -23.33 11.89
N ASN A 276 15.35 -24.40 11.11
CA ASN A 276 15.46 -24.43 9.65
C ASN A 276 14.11 -24.51 8.92
N VAL A 277 13.01 -24.23 9.63
CA VAL A 277 11.68 -24.02 9.06
C VAL A 277 11.36 -22.53 9.12
N PHE A 278 11.13 -21.91 7.96
CA PHE A 278 10.99 -20.47 7.83
C PHE A 278 9.58 -20.07 7.40
N ILE A 279 8.93 -19.26 8.23
CA ILE A 279 7.67 -18.58 7.92
C ILE A 279 7.98 -17.09 7.77
N ILE A 280 7.96 -16.59 6.54
CA ILE A 280 8.46 -15.25 6.21
C ILE A 280 7.31 -14.24 6.16
N ASN A 281 7.22 -13.36 7.15
CA ASN A 281 6.23 -12.28 7.22
C ASN A 281 6.84 -10.87 7.20
N SER A 282 8.15 -10.77 7.45
CA SER A 282 8.90 -9.52 7.50
C SER A 282 10.27 -9.64 6.84
N VAL A 283 10.81 -8.51 6.38
CA VAL A 283 12.17 -8.45 5.79
C VAL A 283 13.23 -8.90 6.81
N GLY A 284 12.98 -8.68 8.10
CA GLY A 284 13.85 -9.17 9.18
C GLY A 284 13.91 -10.71 9.26
N GLU A 285 12.77 -11.39 9.14
CA GLU A 285 12.71 -12.86 9.10
C GLU A 285 13.33 -13.40 7.82
N ALA A 286 13.08 -12.76 6.67
CA ALA A 286 13.71 -13.10 5.39
C ALA A 286 15.24 -13.02 5.48
N ASN A 287 15.77 -11.94 6.07
CA ASN A 287 17.21 -11.80 6.31
C ASN A 287 17.77 -12.95 7.14
N LYS A 288 17.12 -13.29 8.27
CA LYS A 288 17.54 -14.39 9.16
C LYS A 288 17.55 -15.73 8.42
N ALA A 289 16.51 -16.03 7.65
CA ALA A 289 16.41 -17.26 6.88
C ALA A 289 17.50 -17.35 5.80
N LEU A 290 17.75 -16.26 5.07
CA LEU A 290 18.82 -16.23 4.07
C LEU A 290 20.22 -16.31 4.69
N ASP A 291 20.43 -15.73 5.89
CA ASP A 291 21.67 -15.91 6.66
C ASP A 291 21.87 -17.35 7.10
N TYR A 292 20.82 -18.01 7.58
CA TYR A 292 20.87 -19.44 7.91
C TYR A 292 21.28 -20.27 6.70
N VAL A 293 20.62 -20.07 5.55
CA VAL A 293 20.95 -20.77 4.31
C VAL A 293 22.39 -20.47 3.89
N LYS A 294 22.84 -19.23 3.94
CA LYS A 294 24.21 -18.89 3.53
C LYS A 294 25.27 -19.48 4.48
N ASN A 295 25.04 -19.47 5.78
CA ASN A 295 26.04 -19.88 6.76
C ASN A 295 26.07 -21.39 6.97
N ASN A 296 24.90 -22.04 6.99
CA ASN A 296 24.81 -23.48 7.30
C ASN A 296 24.76 -24.35 6.05
N ILE A 297 24.29 -23.83 4.92
CA ILE A 297 24.18 -24.62 3.67
C ILE A 297 25.36 -24.29 2.76
N ILE A 298 25.61 -23.01 2.47
CA ILE A 298 26.64 -22.62 1.49
C ILE A 298 28.08 -22.82 2.03
N MET A 299 28.36 -22.52 3.31
CA MET A 299 29.71 -22.73 3.84
C MET A 299 30.09 -24.20 3.98
N PHE A 300 29.15 -25.07 4.36
CA PHE A 300 29.40 -26.51 4.49
C PHE A 300 29.54 -27.24 3.14
N ILE A 301 28.96 -26.72 2.06
CA ILE A 301 29.20 -27.18 0.68
C ILE A 301 30.70 -27.12 0.32
N SER A 302 31.46 -26.18 0.88
CA SER A 302 32.91 -26.07 0.65
C SER A 302 33.72 -27.24 1.25
N TYR A 303 33.10 -28.04 2.12
CA TYR A 303 33.70 -29.19 2.80
C TYR A 303 33.21 -30.55 2.26
N HIS A 304 32.41 -30.58 1.17
CA HIS A 304 31.99 -31.80 0.45
C HIS A 304 31.09 -32.83 1.19
N ILE A 305 30.31 -32.46 2.22
CA ILE A 305 29.67 -33.47 3.07
C ILE A 305 28.19 -33.81 2.74
N PHE A 306 27.32 -32.92 2.20
CA PHE A 306 25.92 -33.29 1.89
C PHE A 306 25.29 -32.57 0.68
N ILE A 307 24.32 -33.25 0.02
CA ILE A 307 23.45 -32.67 -1.02
C ILE A 307 22.24 -32.06 -0.31
N GLU A 308 22.30 -30.78 -0.01
CA GLU A 308 21.26 -30.10 0.76
C GLU A 308 20.12 -29.62 -0.13
N LYS A 309 18.96 -30.28 -0.02
CA LYS A 309 17.72 -29.89 -0.70
C LYS A 309 16.99 -28.85 0.14
N ILE A 310 16.55 -27.77 -0.50
CA ILE A 310 15.72 -26.73 0.12
C ILE A 310 14.30 -26.86 -0.44
N ILE A 311 13.31 -27.01 0.43
CA ILE A 311 11.91 -27.07 0.03
C ILE A 311 11.28 -25.69 0.16
N VAL A 312 10.59 -25.25 -0.88
CA VAL A 312 9.71 -24.07 -0.85
C VAL A 312 8.28 -24.57 -1.07
N TYR A 313 7.41 -24.39 -0.08
CA TYR A 313 6.03 -24.84 -0.12
C TYR A 313 5.06 -23.66 -0.20
N GLY A 314 4.15 -23.66 -1.17
CA GLY A 314 3.03 -22.71 -1.21
C GLY A 314 2.54 -22.38 -2.63
N SER A 315 1.29 -21.95 -2.73
CA SER A 315 0.62 -21.60 -4.01
C SER A 315 0.45 -20.09 -4.19
N THR A 316 1.18 -19.29 -3.42
CA THR A 316 1.08 -17.82 -3.42
C THR A 316 2.26 -17.21 -4.14
N ILE A 317 2.13 -15.96 -4.57
CA ILE A 317 3.21 -15.24 -5.28
C ILE A 317 4.52 -15.24 -4.49
N HIS A 318 4.45 -15.11 -3.16
CA HIS A 318 5.63 -15.09 -2.27
C HIS A 318 6.46 -16.38 -2.33
N ALA A 319 5.86 -17.53 -2.64
CA ALA A 319 6.61 -18.76 -2.82
C ALA A 319 7.52 -18.69 -4.07
N TYR A 320 7.02 -18.13 -5.17
CA TYR A 320 7.81 -17.86 -6.37
C TYR A 320 8.91 -16.82 -6.11
N LEU A 321 8.62 -15.78 -5.31
CA LEU A 321 9.61 -14.78 -4.90
C LEU A 321 10.72 -15.39 -4.04
N CYS A 322 10.37 -16.31 -3.15
CA CYS A 322 11.32 -17.07 -2.35
C CYS A 322 12.24 -17.93 -3.23
N VAL A 323 11.69 -18.63 -4.22
CA VAL A 323 12.49 -19.38 -5.20
C VAL A 323 13.46 -18.45 -5.93
N ASN A 324 13.01 -17.28 -6.39
CA ASN A 324 13.89 -16.30 -7.03
C ASN A 324 15.02 -15.84 -6.08
N ALA A 325 14.68 -15.51 -4.82
CA ALA A 325 15.66 -15.07 -3.83
C ALA A 325 16.73 -16.16 -3.54
N LEU A 326 16.33 -17.44 -3.48
CA LEU A 326 17.26 -18.56 -3.31
C LEU A 326 18.23 -18.71 -4.50
N VAL A 327 17.74 -18.52 -5.73
CA VAL A 327 18.58 -18.49 -6.93
C VAL A 327 19.54 -17.29 -6.90
N ASP A 328 19.08 -16.13 -6.45
CA ASP A 328 19.88 -14.90 -6.36
C ASP A 328 21.05 -15.04 -5.35
N ILE A 329 20.85 -15.73 -4.22
CA ILE A 329 21.93 -16.06 -3.27
C ILE A 329 22.85 -17.20 -3.74
N LYS A 330 22.71 -17.66 -4.99
CA LYS A 330 23.54 -18.69 -5.64
C LYS A 330 23.35 -20.12 -5.13
N ILE A 331 22.16 -20.44 -4.60
CA ILE A 331 21.77 -21.85 -4.45
C ILE A 331 21.58 -22.45 -5.84
N ARG A 332 22.16 -23.63 -6.06
CA ARG A 332 21.99 -24.35 -7.32
C ARG A 332 20.50 -24.68 -7.51
N PRO A 333 19.87 -24.29 -8.63
CA PRO A 333 18.46 -24.54 -8.86
C PRO A 333 18.02 -26.01 -8.69
N GLN A 334 18.90 -26.98 -9.00
CA GLN A 334 18.63 -28.42 -8.85
C GLN A 334 18.45 -28.86 -7.38
N ASN A 335 18.96 -28.06 -6.43
CA ASN A 335 18.79 -28.31 -5.00
C ASN A 335 17.51 -27.67 -4.45
N ILE A 336 16.77 -26.92 -5.26
CA ILE A 336 15.51 -26.29 -4.87
C ILE A 336 14.36 -27.20 -5.30
N ILE A 337 13.52 -27.59 -4.34
CA ILE A 337 12.28 -28.32 -4.58
C ILE A 337 11.13 -27.37 -4.30
N PHE A 338 10.35 -27.05 -5.33
CA PHE A 338 9.16 -26.22 -5.20
C PHE A 338 7.91 -27.09 -5.16
N ILE A 339 7.09 -26.92 -4.12
CA ILE A 339 5.86 -27.69 -3.91
C ILE A 339 4.68 -26.73 -3.91
N GLU A 340 3.82 -26.91 -4.91
CA GLU A 340 2.66 -26.08 -5.16
C GLU A 340 1.36 -26.84 -4.77
N PRO A 341 0.71 -26.48 -3.63
CA PRO A 341 -0.55 -27.07 -3.17
C PRO A 341 -1.75 -26.53 -3.98
N PHE A 342 -1.69 -26.69 -5.30
CA PHE A 342 -2.75 -26.32 -6.22
C PHE A 342 -3.22 -27.55 -7.01
N PRO A 343 -4.55 -27.76 -7.19
CA PRO A 343 -5.68 -26.91 -6.77
C PRO A 343 -5.83 -26.82 -5.24
N PRO A 344 -6.57 -25.84 -4.68
CA PRO A 344 -6.82 -25.81 -3.23
C PRO A 344 -7.68 -27.01 -2.76
N GLU A 345 -7.45 -27.50 -1.54
CA GLU A 345 -8.20 -28.66 -0.97
C GLU A 345 -9.70 -28.37 -0.76
N HIS A 346 -10.05 -27.13 -0.42
CA HIS A 346 -11.43 -26.78 -0.13
C HIS A 346 -12.28 -26.68 -1.41
N PRO A 347 -13.38 -27.43 -1.53
CA PRO A 347 -14.20 -27.48 -2.75
C PRO A 347 -14.88 -26.15 -3.09
N GLU A 348 -15.11 -25.30 -2.10
CA GLU A 348 -15.71 -23.97 -2.27
C GLU A 348 -14.72 -22.91 -2.80
N LYS A 349 -13.40 -23.20 -2.76
CA LYS A 349 -12.41 -22.25 -3.27
C LYS A 349 -12.32 -22.34 -4.78
N THR A 350 -12.35 -21.19 -5.43
CA THR A 350 -12.14 -21.07 -6.87
C THR A 350 -10.77 -21.65 -7.25
N ARG A 351 -10.75 -22.57 -8.21
CA ARG A 351 -9.54 -23.22 -8.73
C ARG A 351 -8.86 -22.32 -9.76
N VAL A 352 -8.36 -21.17 -9.31
CA VAL A 352 -7.66 -20.19 -10.15
C VAL A 352 -6.20 -20.14 -9.71
N PRO A 353 -5.23 -20.35 -10.63
CA PRO A 353 -3.81 -20.25 -10.30
C PRO A 353 -3.43 -18.82 -9.91
N VAL A 354 -2.24 -18.64 -9.34
CA VAL A 354 -1.83 -17.34 -8.78
C VAL A 354 -1.81 -16.21 -9.82
N PHE A 355 -1.36 -16.50 -11.05
CA PHE A 355 -1.24 -15.49 -12.11
C PHE A 355 -2.56 -15.26 -12.85
N ASP A 356 -3.46 -16.24 -12.89
CA ASP A 356 -4.74 -16.16 -13.62
C ASP A 356 -4.55 -15.67 -15.07
N ASN A 357 -3.46 -16.11 -15.71
CA ASN A 357 -3.13 -15.75 -17.08
C ASN A 357 -2.26 -16.84 -17.72
N VAL A 358 -2.82 -17.50 -18.73
CA VAL A 358 -2.21 -18.67 -19.37
C VAL A 358 -0.81 -18.39 -19.91
N THR A 359 -0.60 -17.26 -20.58
CA THR A 359 0.70 -16.87 -21.14
C THR A 359 1.74 -16.68 -20.04
N VAL A 360 1.37 -16.01 -18.94
CA VAL A 360 2.27 -15.81 -17.80
C VAL A 360 2.56 -17.15 -17.11
N ASP A 361 1.54 -17.95 -16.83
CA ASP A 361 1.67 -19.27 -16.22
C ASP A 361 2.62 -20.16 -17.03
N GLN A 362 2.40 -20.30 -18.34
CA GLN A 362 3.27 -21.08 -19.24
C GLN A 362 4.70 -20.57 -19.27
N THR A 363 4.89 -19.24 -19.30
CA THR A 363 6.22 -18.64 -19.30
C THR A 363 6.95 -18.97 -18.00
N VAL A 364 6.31 -18.80 -16.85
CA VAL A 364 6.90 -19.10 -15.53
C VAL A 364 7.25 -20.59 -15.41
N ILE A 365 6.36 -21.48 -15.86
CA ILE A 365 6.61 -22.93 -15.89
C ILE A 365 7.85 -23.24 -16.73
N SER A 366 7.93 -22.70 -17.96
CA SER A 366 9.08 -22.92 -18.85
C SER A 366 10.40 -22.43 -18.23
N VAL A 367 10.35 -21.36 -17.42
CA VAL A 367 11.54 -20.85 -16.74
C VAL A 367 11.96 -21.75 -15.59
N LEU A 368 11.02 -22.26 -14.79
CA LEU A 368 11.32 -23.22 -13.73
C LEU A 368 11.94 -24.50 -14.30
N ASP A 369 11.40 -25.01 -15.42
CA ASP A 369 11.92 -26.20 -16.11
C ASP A 369 13.32 -25.95 -16.69
N ARG A 370 13.54 -24.79 -17.33
CA ARG A 370 14.86 -24.40 -17.85
C ARG A 370 15.90 -24.24 -16.75
N LEU A 371 15.49 -23.73 -15.60
CA LEU A 371 16.35 -23.66 -14.41
C LEU A 371 16.59 -25.03 -13.79
N GLN A 372 15.89 -26.09 -14.22
CA GLN A 372 15.96 -27.44 -13.64
C GLN A 372 15.54 -27.48 -12.16
N ILE A 373 14.58 -26.63 -11.78
CA ILE A 373 13.97 -26.66 -10.45
C ILE A 373 12.93 -27.77 -10.42
N LYS A 374 12.98 -28.63 -9.39
CA LYS A 374 12.03 -29.73 -9.27
C LYS A 374 10.70 -29.20 -8.73
N VAL A 375 9.63 -29.31 -9.52
CA VAL A 375 8.29 -28.83 -9.14
C VAL A 375 7.33 -29.99 -8.90
N TYR A 376 6.68 -30.01 -7.74
CA TYR A 376 5.60 -30.93 -7.41
C TYR A 376 4.29 -30.16 -7.27
N ARG A 377 3.26 -30.56 -8.02
CA ARG A 377 1.92 -29.93 -7.98
C ARG A 377 0.90 -30.86 -7.36
N SER A 378 -0.13 -30.28 -6.77
CA SER A 378 -1.22 -31.02 -6.11
C SER A 378 -0.73 -31.89 -4.94
N TYR A 379 0.28 -31.40 -4.24
CA TYR A 379 0.78 -31.98 -3.00
C TYR A 379 0.59 -30.98 -1.86
N TYR A 380 -0.01 -31.46 -0.77
CA TYR A 380 -0.38 -30.67 0.40
C TYR A 380 0.47 -31.08 1.59
N PHE A 381 0.92 -30.10 2.36
CA PHE A 381 1.75 -30.33 3.52
C PHE A 381 0.98 -31.14 4.58
N LYS A 382 1.60 -32.22 5.07
CA LYS A 382 1.03 -33.08 6.11
C LYS A 382 1.75 -32.90 7.45
N SER A 383 3.06 -33.14 7.45
CA SER A 383 3.90 -33.18 8.65
C SER A 383 5.37 -33.00 8.30
N TRP A 384 6.21 -32.79 9.30
CA TRP A 384 7.65 -32.88 9.17
C TRP A 384 8.24 -33.76 10.26
N SER A 385 9.43 -34.30 10.00
CA SER A 385 10.23 -35.04 10.97
C SER A 385 11.44 -34.22 11.39
N VAL A 386 11.69 -34.15 12.69
CA VAL A 386 12.77 -33.36 13.30
C VAL A 386 13.79 -34.24 14.00
N THR A 387 15.02 -33.76 14.13
CA THR A 387 16.03 -34.33 15.01
C THR A 387 15.75 -34.01 16.48
N VAL A 388 16.53 -34.60 17.40
CA VAL A 388 16.52 -34.26 18.83
C VAL A 388 16.83 -32.78 19.07
N GLU A 389 17.62 -32.17 18.19
CA GLU A 389 17.99 -30.74 18.24
C GLU A 389 16.93 -29.83 17.59
N ASN A 390 15.73 -30.35 17.29
CA ASN A 390 14.63 -29.60 16.67
C ASN A 390 15.00 -28.99 15.30
N VAL A 391 15.68 -29.78 14.47
CA VAL A 391 16.04 -29.43 13.07
C VAL A 391 15.26 -30.33 12.12
N ILE A 392 14.58 -29.77 11.12
CA ILE A 392 13.86 -30.57 10.11
C ILE A 392 14.84 -31.42 9.30
N THR A 393 14.47 -32.69 9.06
CA THR A 393 15.21 -33.61 8.18
C THR A 393 14.35 -34.06 7.00
N HIS A 394 13.06 -34.30 7.23
CA HIS A 394 12.13 -34.77 6.20
C HIS A 394 10.81 -33.98 6.30
N ALA A 395 10.20 -33.72 5.16
CA ALA A 395 8.87 -33.16 5.05
C ALA A 395 7.95 -34.10 4.27
N ASP A 396 6.74 -34.29 4.80
CA ASP A 396 5.72 -35.18 4.27
C ASP A 396 4.64 -34.38 3.54
N PHE A 397 4.33 -34.82 2.32
CA PHE A 397 3.27 -34.25 1.51
C PHE A 397 2.34 -35.33 0.98
N LEU A 398 1.06 -34.99 0.94
CA LEU A 398 0.00 -35.87 0.44
C LEU A 398 -0.58 -35.30 -0.85
N SER A 399 -0.77 -36.16 -1.83
CA SER A 399 -1.67 -35.94 -2.97
C SER A 399 -2.86 -36.88 -2.82
N TYR A 400 -3.87 -36.74 -3.69
CA TYR A 400 -5.03 -37.64 -3.71
C TYR A 400 -4.65 -39.11 -3.95
N ALA A 401 -3.56 -39.36 -4.68
CA ALA A 401 -3.15 -40.71 -5.07
C ALA A 401 -1.78 -41.13 -4.50
N ASP A 402 -0.96 -40.18 -4.07
CA ASP A 402 0.45 -40.42 -3.76
C ASP A 402 0.86 -39.78 -2.43
N TYR A 403 1.93 -40.32 -1.87
CA TYR A 403 2.62 -39.79 -0.70
C TYR A 403 4.07 -39.46 -1.06
N LEU A 404 4.53 -38.27 -0.66
CA LEU A 404 5.91 -37.84 -0.83
C LEU A 404 6.54 -37.61 0.55
N ASN A 405 7.59 -38.36 0.82
CA ASN A 405 8.52 -38.08 1.92
C ASN A 405 9.82 -37.54 1.30
N LEU A 406 10.16 -36.29 1.62
CA LEU A 406 11.29 -35.59 1.01
C LEU A 406 12.27 -35.15 2.09
N GLU A 407 13.52 -35.61 1.96
CA GLU A 407 14.64 -35.12 2.75
C GLU A 407 14.94 -33.65 2.40
N CYS A 408 15.14 -32.81 3.41
CA CYS A 408 15.46 -31.40 3.25
C CYS A 408 16.28 -30.83 4.41
N SER A 409 17.13 -29.86 4.08
CA SER A 409 17.95 -29.12 5.05
C SER A 409 17.30 -27.80 5.48
N ALA A 410 16.30 -27.32 4.72
CA ALA A 410 15.48 -26.17 5.06
C ALA A 410 14.11 -26.23 4.39
N LEU A 411 13.09 -25.70 5.06
CA LEU A 411 11.73 -25.59 4.55
C LEU A 411 11.22 -24.16 4.66
N PHE A 412 10.89 -23.54 3.53
CA PHE A 412 10.19 -22.26 3.49
C PHE A 412 8.68 -22.51 3.33
N TYR A 413 7.89 -22.15 4.33
CA TYR A 413 6.47 -22.47 4.41
C TYR A 413 5.58 -21.25 4.13
N TYR A 414 4.94 -21.23 2.96
CA TYR A 414 3.95 -20.24 2.52
C TYR A 414 2.55 -20.85 2.36
N GLY A 415 2.12 -21.65 3.35
CA GLY A 415 0.85 -22.36 3.33
C GLY A 415 -0.33 -21.56 3.89
N ARG A 416 -0.55 -21.65 5.20
CA ARG A 416 -1.71 -21.03 5.87
C ARG A 416 -1.51 -19.54 6.06
N ILE A 417 -2.56 -18.76 5.77
CA ILE A 417 -2.61 -17.31 5.99
C ILE A 417 -3.74 -17.02 6.97
N GLY A 418 -3.41 -16.31 8.05
CA GLY A 418 -4.36 -16.00 9.12
C GLY A 418 -3.97 -14.79 9.94
N VAL A 419 -4.80 -14.46 10.92
CA VAL A 419 -4.48 -13.45 11.96
C VAL A 419 -3.42 -14.00 12.90
N ASN A 420 -2.53 -13.14 13.38
CA ASN A 420 -1.58 -13.50 14.43
C ASN A 420 -2.31 -14.09 15.65
N MET A 421 -1.82 -15.21 16.19
CA MET A 421 -2.50 -15.93 17.27
C MET A 421 -2.62 -15.10 18.55
N ARG A 422 -1.57 -14.35 18.92
CA ARG A 422 -1.62 -13.46 20.10
C ARG A 422 -2.63 -12.33 19.91
N ALA A 423 -2.67 -11.72 18.72
CA ALA A 423 -3.67 -10.71 18.40
C ALA A 423 -5.09 -11.27 18.46
N PHE A 424 -5.31 -12.48 17.92
CA PHE A 424 -6.60 -13.18 17.99
C PHE A 424 -7.06 -13.41 19.44
N ILE A 425 -6.16 -13.89 20.31
CA ILE A 425 -6.45 -14.09 21.74
C ILE A 425 -6.78 -12.75 22.40
N ALA A 426 -6.03 -11.68 22.13
CA ALA A 426 -6.27 -10.36 22.70
C ALA A 426 -7.65 -9.79 22.30
N ILE A 427 -8.05 -9.95 21.03
CA ILE A 427 -9.37 -9.54 20.51
C ILE A 427 -10.49 -10.35 21.17
N HIS A 428 -10.30 -11.67 21.29
CA HIS A 428 -11.31 -12.55 21.87
C HIS A 428 -11.51 -12.28 23.36
N LYS A 429 -10.42 -12.14 24.12
CA LYS A 429 -10.45 -11.85 25.57
C LYS A 429 -11.07 -10.49 25.88
N SER A 430 -10.89 -9.50 25.01
CA SER A 430 -11.48 -8.17 25.21
C SER A 430 -12.99 -8.10 24.92
N GLY A 431 -13.58 -9.16 24.35
CA GLY A 431 -15.00 -9.20 24.00
C GLY A 431 -15.34 -8.50 22.67
N LEU A 432 -14.34 -8.14 21.86
CA LEU A 432 -14.57 -7.62 20.51
C LEU A 432 -15.11 -8.72 19.59
N ALA A 433 -16.14 -8.38 18.82
CA ALA A 433 -16.74 -9.33 17.87
C ALA A 433 -15.76 -9.71 16.74
N TYR A 434 -15.59 -11.02 16.51
CA TYR A 434 -14.70 -11.57 15.49
C TYR A 434 -15.40 -12.67 14.68
N ASP A 435 -15.52 -12.48 13.36
CA ASP A 435 -16.08 -13.46 12.42
C ASP A 435 -15.20 -13.49 11.15
N GLY A 436 -14.12 -14.27 11.20
CA GLY A 436 -13.09 -14.32 10.14
C GLY A 436 -12.26 -13.03 10.00
N GLY A 437 -12.51 -12.07 10.89
CA GLY A 437 -11.91 -10.74 11.01
C GLY A 437 -12.67 -9.93 12.07
N VAL A 438 -12.08 -8.83 12.54
CA VAL A 438 -12.74 -7.91 13.49
C VAL A 438 -13.97 -7.31 12.82
N VAL A 439 -15.12 -7.43 13.47
CA VAL A 439 -16.40 -6.97 12.93
C VAL A 439 -16.50 -5.46 13.06
N ILE A 440 -16.78 -4.78 11.94
CA ILE A 440 -16.83 -3.32 11.86
C ILE A 440 -18.12 -2.80 11.23
N ASP A 441 -18.43 -1.54 11.52
CA ASP A 441 -19.46 -0.76 10.83
C ASP A 441 -18.94 -0.07 9.55
N TYR A 442 -19.80 0.72 8.90
CA TYR A 442 -19.47 1.44 7.67
C TYR A 442 -18.40 2.54 7.87
N GLU A 443 -18.18 2.98 9.11
CA GLU A 443 -17.17 3.96 9.52
C GLU A 443 -15.89 3.31 10.08
N CYS A 444 -15.74 2.00 9.94
CA CYS A 444 -14.64 1.19 10.48
C CYS A 444 -14.56 1.15 12.02
N ARG A 445 -15.65 1.46 12.73
CA ARG A 445 -15.74 1.27 14.19
C ARG A 445 -16.09 -0.17 14.51
N THR A 446 -15.59 -0.65 15.63
CA THR A 446 -16.08 -1.89 16.23
C THR A 446 -17.38 -1.62 17.01
N LEU A 447 -17.85 -2.61 17.78
CA LEU A 447 -18.93 -2.40 18.74
C LEU A 447 -18.56 -1.33 19.79
N ASP A 448 -17.31 -1.29 20.22
CA ASP A 448 -16.82 -0.20 21.07
C ASP A 448 -16.60 1.08 20.24
N PRO A 449 -17.20 2.23 20.61
CA PRO A 449 -17.13 3.47 19.83
C PRO A 449 -15.74 4.11 19.80
N TYR A 450 -14.83 3.73 20.70
CA TYR A 450 -13.47 4.25 20.79
C TYR A 450 -12.45 3.31 20.14
N VAL A 451 -12.88 2.14 19.66
CA VAL A 451 -12.03 1.15 18.99
C VAL A 451 -12.42 1.01 17.53
N PHE A 452 -11.45 1.24 16.65
CA PHE A 452 -11.58 1.14 15.21
C PHE A 452 -10.73 -0.02 14.70
N ALA A 453 -11.14 -0.63 13.59
CA ALA A 453 -10.33 -1.64 12.92
C ALA A 453 -10.38 -1.45 11.40
N ALA A 454 -9.24 -1.66 10.73
CA ALA A 454 -9.17 -1.56 9.28
C ALA A 454 -8.08 -2.47 8.69
N GLY A 455 -8.21 -2.77 7.39
CA GLY A 455 -7.28 -3.64 6.67
C GLY A 455 -7.78 -5.10 6.52
N PRO A 456 -6.91 -6.01 6.06
CA PRO A 456 -7.33 -7.36 5.63
C PRO A 456 -7.94 -8.25 6.73
N CYS A 457 -7.72 -7.93 8.01
CA CYS A 457 -8.26 -8.65 9.16
C CYS A 457 -9.56 -8.03 9.70
N THR A 458 -10.39 -7.44 8.83
CA THR A 458 -11.71 -6.92 9.20
C THR A 458 -12.82 -7.48 8.33
N ARG A 459 -14.05 -7.44 8.86
CA ARG A 459 -15.26 -7.82 8.15
C ARG A 459 -16.36 -6.85 8.50
N TYR A 460 -17.12 -6.38 7.51
CA TYR A 460 -18.33 -5.59 7.79
C TYR A 460 -19.37 -6.46 8.50
N HIS A 461 -20.13 -5.87 9.41
CA HIS A 461 -21.26 -6.54 10.04
C HIS A 461 -22.22 -7.14 8.99
N LYS A 462 -22.77 -8.33 9.23
CA LYS A 462 -23.60 -9.07 8.25
C LYS A 462 -24.80 -8.27 7.72
N ARG A 463 -25.35 -7.36 8.54
CA ARG A 463 -26.43 -6.44 8.17
C ARG A 463 -26.15 -5.58 6.92
N TYR A 464 -24.88 -5.36 6.58
CA TYR A 464 -24.49 -4.59 5.40
C TYR A 464 -24.48 -5.43 4.11
N TYR A 465 -24.59 -6.76 4.19
CA TYR A 465 -24.47 -7.69 3.06
C TYR A 465 -23.23 -7.41 2.18
N ALA A 466 -22.14 -6.97 2.81
CA ALA A 466 -20.98 -6.38 2.15
C ALA A 466 -19.74 -7.30 2.12
N ASP A 467 -19.94 -8.62 2.13
CA ASP A 467 -18.84 -9.60 2.16
C ASP A 467 -17.93 -9.49 0.91
N ALA A 468 -18.51 -9.17 -0.25
CA ALA A 468 -17.77 -8.89 -1.48
C ALA A 468 -16.95 -7.58 -1.42
N GLN A 469 -17.29 -6.69 -0.49
CA GLN A 469 -16.62 -5.40 -0.26
C GLN A 469 -15.69 -5.43 0.96
N SER A 470 -15.33 -6.61 1.47
CA SER A 470 -14.35 -6.73 2.57
C SER A 470 -13.01 -6.08 2.19
N HIS A 471 -12.40 -5.39 3.16
CA HIS A 471 -11.12 -4.68 3.04
C HIS A 471 -9.98 -5.53 2.45
N LYS A 472 -9.97 -6.86 2.63
CA LYS A 472 -8.95 -7.76 2.06
C LYS A 472 -8.84 -7.66 0.52
N TYR A 473 -9.89 -7.20 -0.15
CA TYR A 473 -9.96 -7.09 -1.60
C TYR A 473 -9.49 -5.74 -2.15
N TYR A 474 -9.22 -4.77 -1.28
CA TYR A 474 -8.85 -3.40 -1.64
C TYR A 474 -7.41 -3.08 -1.24
N ASP A 475 -6.88 -1.97 -1.77
CA ASP A 475 -5.57 -1.48 -1.37
C ASP A 475 -5.55 -1.05 0.10
N SER A 476 -4.69 -1.68 0.90
CA SER A 476 -4.59 -1.42 2.33
C SER A 476 -4.14 0.00 2.65
N THR A 477 -3.33 0.60 1.77
CA THR A 477 -2.84 1.98 1.95
C THR A 477 -3.98 2.97 1.79
N GLU A 478 -4.83 2.81 0.76
CA GLU A 478 -6.04 3.62 0.57
C GLU A 478 -7.00 3.53 1.76
N ILE A 479 -7.27 2.31 2.25
CA ILE A 479 -8.15 2.09 3.40
C ILE A 479 -7.65 2.89 4.61
N GLY A 480 -6.36 2.73 4.93
CA GLY A 480 -5.73 3.47 6.03
C GLY A 480 -5.84 4.97 5.83
N GLU A 481 -5.44 5.47 4.65
CA GLU A 481 -5.44 6.90 4.33
C GLU A 481 -6.81 7.54 4.45
N LYS A 482 -7.87 6.89 3.96
CA LYS A 482 -9.23 7.42 4.09
C LYS A 482 -9.72 7.43 5.52
N LEU A 483 -9.43 6.39 6.29
CA LEU A 483 -9.75 6.38 7.73
C LEU A 483 -8.98 7.47 8.48
N GLY A 484 -7.70 7.68 8.16
CA GLY A 484 -6.89 8.76 8.73
C GLY A 484 -7.47 10.14 8.43
N ILE A 485 -7.90 10.37 7.19
CA ILE A 485 -8.58 11.61 6.77
C ILE A 485 -9.92 11.78 7.52
N GLN A 486 -10.69 10.71 7.69
CA GLN A 486 -11.97 10.74 8.41
C GLN A 486 -11.77 11.14 9.88
N ILE A 487 -10.87 10.47 10.61
CA ILE A 487 -10.56 10.78 12.00
C ILE A 487 -10.00 12.19 12.15
N ARG A 488 -9.12 12.61 11.23
CA ARG A 488 -8.61 13.98 11.21
C ARG A 488 -9.72 15.01 11.11
N LYS A 489 -10.71 14.80 10.23
CA LYS A 489 -11.88 15.71 10.11
C LYS A 489 -12.73 15.73 11.38
N GLN A 490 -12.86 14.59 12.05
CA GLN A 490 -13.62 14.49 13.31
C GLN A 490 -12.91 15.22 14.47
N LEU A 491 -11.58 15.25 14.47
CA LEU A 491 -10.77 15.86 15.53
C LEU A 491 -10.31 17.30 15.22
N ASP A 492 -10.54 17.81 14.00
CA ASP A 492 -10.16 19.16 13.61
C ASP A 492 -11.13 20.19 14.23
N PRO A 493 -10.67 21.05 15.15
CA PRO A 493 -11.54 22.01 15.84
C PRO A 493 -12.06 23.12 14.92
N VAL A 494 -11.42 23.34 13.77
CA VAL A 494 -11.79 24.37 12.77
C VAL A 494 -12.75 23.79 11.72
N PHE A 495 -12.89 22.46 11.66
CA PHE A 495 -13.73 21.81 10.66
C PHE A 495 -15.20 21.80 11.10
N GLU A 496 -15.99 22.72 10.54
CA GLU A 496 -17.46 22.66 10.57
C GLU A 496 -17.98 21.67 9.51
N GLY A 497 -17.68 20.38 9.69
CA GLY A 497 -18.49 19.36 9.03
C GLY A 497 -19.90 19.41 9.60
N ALA A 498 -20.92 19.06 8.80
CA ALA A 498 -22.26 18.82 9.33
C ALA A 498 -22.15 17.80 10.48
N LYS A 499 -22.17 18.30 11.72
CA LYS A 499 -22.17 17.47 12.93
C LYS A 499 -23.54 16.83 13.00
N GLU A 500 -23.75 15.77 12.22
CA GLU A 500 -24.73 14.79 12.64
C GLU A 500 -24.12 14.13 13.87
N THR A 501 -24.54 14.59 15.05
CA THR A 501 -24.37 13.88 16.29
C THR A 501 -25.03 12.52 16.12
N PHE A 502 -24.26 11.51 15.73
CA PHE A 502 -24.76 10.15 15.64
C PHE A 502 -24.94 9.61 17.06
N THR A 503 -26.11 9.85 17.65
CA THR A 503 -26.60 9.12 18.82
C THR A 503 -27.26 7.84 18.34
N HIS A 504 -26.54 6.74 18.33
CA HIS A 504 -27.17 5.42 18.46
C HIS A 504 -26.39 4.61 19.48
N ARG A 505 -26.80 4.69 20.74
CA ARG A 505 -26.55 3.60 21.69
C ARG A 505 -27.21 2.37 21.10
N TRP A 506 -26.56 1.22 21.16
CA TRP A 506 -27.27 -0.05 20.97
C TRP A 506 -28.36 -0.10 22.05
N ALA A 507 -29.61 0.16 21.67
CA ALA A 507 -30.72 0.09 22.59
C ALA A 507 -30.96 -1.39 22.91
N GLN A 508 -30.25 -1.89 23.91
CA GLN A 508 -30.46 -3.21 24.51
C GLN A 508 -31.89 -3.37 25.05
N ALA A 509 -32.63 -2.25 25.22
CA ALA A 509 -33.96 -2.20 25.82
C ALA A 509 -35.13 -2.52 24.84
N GLU A 510 -34.97 -2.36 23.52
CA GLU A 510 -36.10 -2.57 22.58
C GLU A 510 -36.26 -4.04 22.14
N PHE A 511 -35.28 -4.90 22.44
CA PHE A 511 -35.37 -6.33 22.15
C PHE A 511 -36.36 -7.08 23.07
N MET A 512 -36.83 -6.46 24.16
CA MET A 512 -37.72 -7.09 25.14
C MET A 512 -39.18 -6.66 25.05
N SER A 513 -39.54 -5.63 24.27
CA SER A 513 -40.92 -5.12 24.22
C SER A 513 -41.80 -5.74 23.11
N CYS A 514 -41.20 -6.35 22.08
CA CYS A 514 -41.96 -6.94 20.96
C CYS A 514 -42.52 -8.35 21.21
N LEU A 515 -42.38 -8.91 22.42
CA LEU A 515 -42.93 -10.22 22.78
C LEU A 515 -44.25 -10.15 23.58
N ARG A 516 -44.84 -8.96 23.77
CA ARG A 516 -46.15 -8.81 24.41
C ARG A 516 -47.11 -8.03 23.54
N GLY A 517 -47.88 -8.76 22.75
CA GLY A 517 -49.14 -8.25 22.22
C GLY A 517 -49.28 -8.44 20.72
N SER A 518 -49.72 -9.62 20.30
CA SER A 518 -50.85 -9.76 19.37
C SER A 518 -51.04 -11.24 19.01
N THR A 519 -52.10 -11.80 19.59
CA THR A 519 -52.76 -13.01 19.12
C THR A 519 -53.50 -12.69 17.82
N MET A 520 -53.10 -13.26 16.68
CA MET A 520 -54.01 -13.65 15.59
C MET A 520 -53.29 -14.65 14.68
N SER A 521 -53.99 -15.74 14.38
CA SER A 521 -53.57 -16.85 13.52
C SER A 521 -54.20 -16.76 12.13
N ILE A 522 -53.71 -17.64 11.24
CA ILE A 522 -54.18 -18.02 9.88
C ILE A 522 -53.44 -17.27 8.77
N GLN A 523 -52.29 -17.79 8.31
CA GLN A 523 -52.12 -18.84 7.29
C GLN A 523 -52.73 -18.48 5.92
N SER A 524 -51.87 -17.97 5.02
CA SER A 524 -51.93 -18.09 3.55
C SER A 524 -51.22 -16.89 2.92
N LEU A 525 -49.90 -16.99 2.71
CA LEU A 525 -49.10 -16.31 1.67
C LEU A 525 -47.61 -16.58 1.95
N CYS A 526 -47.16 -17.76 1.54
CA CYS A 526 -45.74 -18.07 1.42
C CYS A 526 -45.20 -17.41 0.13
N ALA A 527 -44.73 -16.18 0.24
CA ALA A 527 -43.75 -15.54 -0.66
C ALA A 527 -43.25 -14.28 0.05
N GLY A 528 -41.93 -14.14 0.13
CA GLY A 528 -41.21 -13.24 1.05
C GLY A 528 -41.79 -11.84 1.23
N ARG A 529 -42.15 -11.50 2.47
CA ARG A 529 -42.17 -10.13 2.95
C ARG A 529 -40.82 -9.83 3.59
N LEU A 530 -39.96 -9.15 2.84
CA LEU A 530 -38.77 -8.48 3.37
C LEU A 530 -39.20 -7.48 4.45
N HIS A 531 -38.48 -7.45 5.57
CA HIS A 531 -38.77 -6.56 6.67
C HIS A 531 -38.38 -5.13 6.24
N LEU A 532 -39.18 -4.13 6.56
CA LEU A 532 -38.94 -2.73 6.15
C LEU A 532 -37.62 -2.13 6.71
N SER A 533 -36.90 -2.89 7.55
CA SER A 533 -35.57 -2.58 8.09
C SER A 533 -34.40 -3.02 7.19
N ASP A 534 -34.66 -3.70 6.07
CA ASP A 534 -33.63 -4.31 5.20
C ASP A 534 -33.06 -3.36 4.14
N TYR A 535 -33.53 -2.10 4.08
CA TYR A 535 -32.87 -1.06 3.30
C TYR A 535 -31.75 -0.44 4.13
N ALA A 536 -30.49 -0.71 3.75
CA ALA A 536 -29.38 0.16 4.13
C ALA A 536 -29.78 1.61 3.78
N ARG A 537 -29.95 2.46 4.79
CA ARG A 537 -30.32 3.86 4.57
C ARG A 537 -29.25 4.52 3.67
N PRO A 538 -29.60 5.48 2.81
CA PRO A 538 -28.63 6.25 2.01
C PRO A 538 -27.48 6.86 2.84
N GLU A 539 -27.72 7.09 4.14
CA GLU A 539 -26.77 7.54 5.16
C GLU A 539 -25.68 6.52 5.53
N MET A 540 -25.78 5.26 5.08
CA MET A 540 -24.88 4.15 5.42
C MET A 540 -24.01 3.73 4.22
N SER A 541 -23.52 4.68 3.43
CA SER A 541 -22.59 4.39 2.34
C SER A 541 -21.28 3.86 2.90
N LEU A 542 -20.88 2.67 2.44
CA LEU A 542 -19.57 2.11 2.74
C LEU A 542 -18.46 3.01 2.18
N LEU A 543 -17.25 2.82 2.72
CA LEU A 543 -16.07 3.54 2.29
C LEU A 543 -15.82 3.31 0.80
N THR A 544 -15.97 4.35 -0.02
CA THR A 544 -15.62 4.27 -1.45
C THR A 544 -14.12 4.02 -1.57
N LEU A 545 -13.68 3.01 -2.33
CA LEU A 545 -12.28 2.63 -2.50
C LEU A 545 -12.01 2.39 -3.99
N ASN A 546 -11.09 3.17 -4.57
CA ASN A 546 -10.92 3.27 -6.01
C ASN A 546 -9.51 2.92 -6.49
N ARG A 547 -8.52 2.79 -5.58
CA ARG A 547 -7.15 2.44 -5.97
C ARG A 547 -7.11 0.99 -6.46
N PRO A 548 -6.41 0.72 -7.59
CA PRO A 548 -6.29 -0.63 -8.09
C PRO A 548 -5.52 -1.53 -7.13
N LYS A 549 -5.78 -2.82 -7.20
CA LYS A 549 -4.89 -3.83 -6.61
C LYS A 549 -3.71 -4.05 -7.54
N VAL A 550 -2.50 -3.90 -7.00
CA VAL A 550 -1.26 -4.01 -7.76
C VAL A 550 -0.42 -5.17 -7.20
N MET A 551 0.10 -6.02 -8.07
CA MET A 551 1.14 -6.99 -7.76
C MET A 551 2.33 -6.72 -8.67
N HIS A 552 3.40 -6.16 -8.11
CA HIS A 552 4.65 -5.88 -8.82
C HIS A 552 5.78 -6.66 -8.16
N CYS A 553 6.53 -7.46 -8.91
CA CYS A 553 7.59 -8.29 -8.36
C CYS A 553 8.57 -8.81 -9.41
N VAL A 554 9.61 -9.53 -8.96
CA VAL A 554 10.55 -10.26 -9.83
C VAL A 554 10.42 -11.75 -9.55
N LEU A 555 10.01 -12.49 -10.56
CA LEU A 555 9.82 -13.93 -10.58
C LEU A 555 11.12 -14.66 -10.95
N PRO A 556 11.20 -15.99 -10.72
CA PRO A 556 12.37 -16.79 -11.06
C PRO A 556 12.87 -16.55 -12.48
N GLY A 557 14.20 -16.54 -12.65
CA GLY A 557 14.85 -16.24 -13.92
C GLY A 557 14.86 -14.74 -14.28
N GLY A 558 14.66 -13.86 -13.30
CA GLY A 558 14.74 -12.41 -13.50
C GLY A 558 13.54 -11.81 -14.23
N LEU A 559 12.41 -12.52 -14.30
CA LEU A 559 11.19 -12.07 -14.96
C LEU A 559 10.49 -11.00 -14.12
N LYS A 560 10.37 -9.78 -14.63
CA LYS A 560 9.59 -8.71 -13.99
C LYS A 560 8.12 -8.89 -14.31
N TYR A 561 7.29 -8.94 -13.28
CA TYR A 561 5.85 -9.13 -13.38
C TYR A 561 5.10 -7.95 -12.77
N LEU A 562 4.08 -7.47 -13.48
CA LEU A 562 3.12 -6.48 -13.00
C LEU A 562 1.70 -6.94 -13.35
N GLU A 563 0.84 -7.02 -12.33
CA GLU A 563 -0.61 -7.11 -12.48
C GLU A 563 -1.26 -5.90 -11.84
N VAL A 564 -2.16 -5.26 -12.58
CA VAL A 564 -3.00 -4.16 -12.08
C VAL A 564 -4.42 -4.53 -12.40
N ARG A 565 -5.29 -4.53 -11.38
CA ARG A 565 -6.69 -4.89 -11.53
C ARG A 565 -7.59 -3.96 -10.73
N SER A 566 -8.85 -3.94 -11.12
CA SER A 566 -9.90 -3.22 -10.40
C SER A 566 -9.94 -3.59 -8.91
N PRO A 567 -10.22 -2.60 -8.04
CA PRO A 567 -10.45 -2.84 -6.63
C PRO A 567 -11.62 -3.80 -6.41
N GLY A 568 -11.59 -4.54 -5.32
CA GLY A 568 -12.62 -5.50 -4.98
C GLY A 568 -12.25 -6.94 -5.33
N LEU A 569 -13.24 -7.83 -5.19
CA LEU A 569 -13.07 -9.26 -5.36
C LEU A 569 -12.52 -9.57 -6.76
N LYS A 570 -11.45 -10.37 -6.85
CA LYS A 570 -10.84 -10.74 -8.15
C LYS A 570 -11.85 -11.55 -8.96
N THR A 571 -12.23 -11.02 -10.12
CA THR A 571 -12.99 -11.76 -11.14
C THR A 571 -12.01 -12.56 -12.00
N PRO A 572 -12.18 -13.87 -12.16
CA PRO A 572 -11.27 -14.70 -12.95
C PRO A 572 -11.11 -14.19 -14.38
N HIS A 573 -9.90 -14.24 -14.91
CA HIS A 573 -9.57 -13.62 -16.18
C HIS A 573 -10.39 -14.19 -17.35
N ASN A 574 -10.53 -15.52 -17.42
CA ASN A 574 -11.32 -16.19 -18.46
C ASN A 574 -12.81 -15.78 -18.43
N TYR A 575 -13.32 -15.44 -17.24
CA TYR A 575 -14.70 -14.95 -17.10
C TYR A 575 -14.86 -13.54 -17.68
N VAL A 576 -13.86 -12.66 -17.46
CA VAL A 576 -13.86 -11.30 -18.04
C VAL A 576 -13.85 -11.35 -19.57
N GLN A 577 -13.09 -12.29 -20.17
CA GLN A 577 -12.98 -12.44 -21.63
C GLN A 577 -14.19 -13.13 -22.29
N SER A 578 -14.83 -14.08 -21.60
CA SER A 578 -15.92 -14.89 -22.16
C SER A 578 -17.26 -14.18 -22.18
N LEU A 579 -17.47 -13.19 -21.30
CA LEU A 579 -18.62 -12.30 -21.41
C LEU A 579 -18.39 -11.38 -22.61
N GLY A 580 -19.06 -11.66 -23.73
CA GLY A 580 -19.07 -10.86 -24.97
C GLY A 580 -19.58 -9.40 -24.82
N TYR A 581 -19.49 -8.84 -23.62
CA TYR A 581 -19.97 -7.54 -23.21
C TYR A 581 -19.15 -6.98 -22.03
N ASN A 582 -17.82 -7.13 -21.93
CA ASN A 582 -17.07 -6.50 -20.81
C ASN A 582 -15.83 -5.69 -21.19
N GLY A 583 -15.57 -5.44 -22.47
CA GLY A 583 -14.47 -4.56 -22.87
C GLY A 583 -13.72 -5.03 -24.10
N PHE A 584 -12.48 -4.53 -24.25
CA PHE A 584 -11.54 -4.83 -25.31
C PHE A 584 -10.19 -5.22 -24.71
N VAL A 585 -9.62 -6.34 -25.16
CA VAL A 585 -8.29 -6.82 -24.76
C VAL A 585 -7.29 -6.53 -25.87
N PHE A 586 -6.14 -5.96 -25.53
CA PHE A 586 -5.04 -5.72 -26.45
C PHE A 586 -3.74 -6.32 -25.90
N GLU A 587 -3.00 -7.04 -26.75
CA GLU A 587 -1.81 -7.80 -26.33
C GLU A 587 -0.64 -7.56 -27.29
N THR A 588 0.56 -7.34 -26.75
CA THR A 588 1.81 -7.25 -27.51
C THR A 588 2.85 -8.19 -26.92
N TYR A 589 3.78 -8.66 -27.76
CA TYR A 589 4.72 -9.74 -27.42
C TYR A 589 6.18 -9.43 -27.78
N LYS A 590 6.48 -8.25 -28.36
CA LYS A 590 7.77 -7.95 -28.99
C LYS A 590 8.96 -7.93 -28.01
N THR A 591 8.90 -7.09 -26.97
CA THR A 591 9.92 -7.01 -25.90
C THR A 591 9.57 -7.79 -24.63
N GLY A 592 8.36 -8.35 -24.61
CA GLY A 592 7.77 -9.08 -23.50
C GLY A 592 6.25 -9.12 -23.69
N TYR A 593 5.57 -9.81 -22.78
CA TYR A 593 4.11 -9.86 -22.79
C TYR A 593 3.55 -8.61 -22.11
N PHE A 594 2.76 -7.83 -22.84
CA PHE A 594 2.04 -6.67 -22.30
C PHE A 594 0.59 -6.77 -22.75
N LYS A 595 -0.31 -6.81 -21.78
CA LYS A 595 -1.75 -6.81 -21.98
C LYS A 595 -2.42 -5.61 -21.31
N VAL A 596 -3.33 -5.00 -22.05
CA VAL A 596 -4.23 -3.94 -21.59
C VAL A 596 -5.67 -4.37 -21.79
N HIS A 597 -6.50 -4.24 -20.76
CA HIS A 597 -7.94 -4.37 -20.84
C HIS A 597 -8.58 -2.99 -20.72
N LEU A 598 -9.45 -2.65 -21.68
CA LEU A 598 -10.30 -1.48 -21.66
C LEU A 598 -11.74 -1.92 -21.41
N ASN A 599 -12.44 -1.29 -20.47
CA ASN A 599 -13.87 -1.53 -20.29
C ASN A 599 -14.71 -0.97 -21.47
N LYS A 600 -16.05 -1.07 -21.39
CA LYS A 600 -16.97 -0.56 -22.42
C LYS A 600 -16.85 0.94 -22.67
N GLU A 601 -16.48 1.69 -21.64
CA GLU A 601 -16.28 3.13 -21.68
C GLU A 601 -14.89 3.51 -22.24
N LEU A 602 -14.09 2.52 -22.69
CA LEU A 602 -12.72 2.67 -23.16
C LEU A 602 -11.77 3.19 -22.06
N VAL A 603 -12.01 2.81 -20.81
CA VAL A 603 -11.15 3.12 -19.66
C VAL A 603 -10.36 1.87 -19.26
N VAL A 604 -9.08 2.04 -18.96
CA VAL A 604 -8.24 0.94 -18.48
C VAL A 604 -8.70 0.48 -17.10
N ASP A 605 -9.05 -0.80 -16.97
CA ASP A 605 -9.43 -1.45 -15.72
C ASP A 605 -8.59 -2.72 -15.43
N GLY A 606 -7.72 -3.13 -16.36
CA GLY A 606 -6.80 -4.25 -16.17
C GLY A 606 -5.50 -4.13 -16.97
N LEU A 607 -4.38 -4.48 -16.34
CA LEU A 607 -3.06 -4.54 -16.97
C LEU A 607 -2.32 -5.80 -16.51
N THR A 608 -1.62 -6.45 -17.43
CA THR A 608 -0.72 -7.57 -17.11
C THR A 608 0.55 -7.43 -17.93
N CYS A 609 1.69 -7.34 -17.28
CA CYS A 609 2.99 -7.20 -17.93
C CYS A 609 3.96 -8.28 -17.42
N LEU A 610 4.72 -8.88 -18.33
CA LEU A 610 5.80 -9.81 -18.02
C LEU A 610 6.96 -9.58 -18.99
N CYS A 611 8.14 -9.21 -18.49
CA CYS A 611 9.32 -9.00 -19.32
C CYS A 611 10.64 -9.27 -18.59
N GLN A 612 11.75 -9.34 -19.32
CA GLN A 612 13.12 -9.42 -18.76
C GLN A 612 13.88 -8.08 -18.84
N GLY A 613 13.20 -6.99 -19.18
CA GLY A 613 13.83 -5.69 -19.40
C GLY A 613 14.48 -5.10 -18.14
N ASN A 614 15.43 -4.17 -18.31
CA ASN A 614 16.18 -3.57 -17.20
C ASN A 614 15.45 -2.42 -16.45
N PHE A 615 14.25 -2.04 -16.89
CA PHE A 615 13.47 -0.93 -16.32
C PHE A 615 12.42 -1.39 -15.29
N SER A 616 11.93 -0.46 -14.46
CA SER A 616 10.86 -0.72 -13.48
C SER A 616 9.51 -0.78 -14.19
N LEU A 617 8.64 -1.73 -13.80
CA LEU A 617 7.27 -1.82 -14.34
C LEU A 617 6.29 -0.95 -13.54
N GLU A 618 6.69 -0.44 -12.38
CA GLU A 618 5.77 0.15 -11.41
C GLU A 618 4.95 1.32 -11.98
N ASN A 619 5.53 2.12 -12.88
CA ASN A 619 4.87 3.29 -13.46
C ASN A 619 3.64 2.93 -14.29
N PHE A 620 3.57 1.74 -14.88
CA PHE A 620 2.40 1.35 -15.67
C PHE A 620 1.13 1.22 -14.83
N LYS A 621 1.22 1.13 -13.49
CA LYS A 621 0.03 1.17 -12.62
C LYS A 621 -0.79 2.45 -12.75
N TYR A 622 -0.18 3.57 -13.17
CA TYR A 622 -0.88 4.84 -13.37
C TYR A 622 -1.65 4.93 -14.70
N LEU A 623 -1.53 3.91 -15.57
CA LEU A 623 -2.41 3.78 -16.74
C LEU A 623 -3.82 3.34 -16.32
N TYR A 624 -3.97 2.68 -15.17
CA TYR A 624 -5.28 2.28 -14.65
C TYR A 624 -6.18 3.48 -14.38
N GLY A 625 -7.45 3.36 -14.76
CA GLY A 625 -8.47 4.41 -14.63
C GLY A 625 -8.37 5.51 -15.70
N ARG A 626 -7.39 5.43 -16.62
CA ARG A 626 -7.23 6.39 -17.71
C ARG A 626 -8.10 6.00 -18.90
N PRO A 627 -8.81 6.95 -19.53
CA PRO A 627 -9.50 6.71 -20.78
C PRO A 627 -8.49 6.55 -21.93
N ALA A 628 -8.86 5.77 -22.95
CA ALA A 628 -8.00 5.49 -24.09
C ALA A 628 -7.60 6.75 -24.88
N SER A 629 -8.36 7.84 -24.76
CA SER A 629 -8.02 9.15 -25.31
C SER A 629 -6.80 9.79 -24.64
N GLU A 630 -6.62 9.60 -23.32
CA GLU A 630 -5.40 10.04 -22.60
C GLU A 630 -4.20 9.17 -22.97
N LEU A 631 -4.45 7.93 -23.41
CA LEU A 631 -3.44 6.98 -23.87
C LEU A 631 -3.14 7.11 -25.37
N ASN A 632 -3.26 8.32 -25.92
CA ASN A 632 -2.97 8.66 -27.30
C ASN A 632 -3.69 7.73 -28.32
N ASN A 633 -4.94 7.37 -27.99
CA ASN A 633 -5.80 6.47 -28.76
C ASN A 633 -5.11 5.15 -29.14
N MET A 634 -4.37 4.56 -28.20
CA MET A 634 -3.64 3.29 -28.35
C MET A 634 -4.47 2.20 -29.05
N HIS A 635 -5.74 2.03 -28.69
CA HIS A 635 -6.65 1.05 -29.28
C HIS A 635 -6.79 1.20 -30.81
N LEU A 636 -6.92 2.43 -31.32
CA LEU A 636 -7.01 2.69 -32.77
C LEU A 636 -5.70 2.40 -33.48
N ARG A 637 -4.56 2.77 -32.86
CA ARG A 637 -3.22 2.53 -33.43
C ARG A 637 -2.92 1.03 -33.50
N TYR A 638 -3.32 0.28 -32.48
CA TYR A 638 -3.19 -1.17 -32.43
C TYR A 638 -4.06 -1.83 -33.52
N MET A 639 -5.34 -1.47 -33.62
CA MET A 639 -6.24 -2.00 -34.66
C MET A 639 -5.76 -1.69 -36.09
N ALA A 640 -5.05 -0.57 -36.27
CA ALA A 640 -4.44 -0.20 -37.54
C ALA A 640 -3.07 -0.87 -37.80
N ASN A 641 -2.64 -1.82 -36.95
CA ASN A 641 -1.31 -2.47 -36.99
C ASN A 641 -0.13 -1.48 -36.96
N LYS A 642 -0.31 -0.30 -36.34
CA LYS A 642 0.73 0.72 -36.18
C LYS A 642 1.43 0.68 -34.81
N LEU A 643 1.03 -0.27 -33.97
CA LEU A 643 1.50 -0.38 -32.59
C LEU A 643 1.64 -1.87 -32.23
N ASP A 644 2.88 -2.34 -32.18
CA ASP A 644 3.27 -3.73 -31.95
C ASP A 644 4.02 -3.94 -30.62
N ASP A 645 4.41 -2.86 -29.94
CA ASP A 645 5.12 -2.89 -28.65
C ASP A 645 4.60 -1.83 -27.68
N PHE A 646 3.89 -2.29 -26.64
CA PHE A 646 3.39 -1.40 -25.59
C PHE A 646 4.47 -0.93 -24.61
N PHE A 647 5.54 -1.70 -24.37
CA PHE A 647 6.62 -1.25 -23.50
C PHE A 647 7.36 -0.06 -24.11
N GLU A 648 7.68 -0.13 -25.40
CA GLU A 648 8.31 0.98 -26.12
C GLU A 648 7.37 2.20 -26.17
N PHE A 649 6.10 1.97 -26.50
CA PHE A 649 5.12 3.04 -26.62
C PHE A 649 4.86 3.80 -25.32
N PHE A 650 4.63 3.11 -24.21
CA PHE A 650 4.37 3.73 -22.90
C PHE A 650 5.64 4.24 -22.20
N ARG A 651 6.82 3.89 -22.70
CA ARG A 651 8.10 4.48 -22.24
C ARG A 651 8.60 5.59 -23.16
N SER A 652 7.86 5.95 -24.20
CA SER A 652 8.23 7.09 -25.04
C SER A 652 7.93 8.43 -24.34
N PRO A 653 8.61 9.54 -24.69
CA PRO A 653 8.54 10.78 -23.92
C PRO A 653 7.13 11.36 -23.71
N TRP A 654 6.22 11.17 -24.67
CA TRP A 654 4.82 11.64 -24.57
C TRP A 654 4.03 10.97 -23.43
N ALA A 655 4.46 9.80 -22.93
CA ALA A 655 3.72 9.08 -21.89
C ALA A 655 4.09 9.56 -20.47
N PHE A 656 5.22 10.25 -20.29
CA PHE A 656 5.75 10.57 -18.97
C PHE A 656 4.87 11.49 -18.13
N PHE A 657 4.01 12.32 -18.76
CA PHE A 657 3.03 13.09 -18.01
C PHE A 657 2.03 12.18 -17.28
N LEU A 658 1.72 10.98 -17.81
CA LEU A 658 0.78 10.04 -17.19
C LEU A 658 1.28 9.54 -15.83
N TYR A 659 2.60 9.52 -15.63
CA TYR A 659 3.27 9.03 -14.44
C TYR A 659 3.55 10.15 -13.43
N HIS A 660 3.20 11.40 -13.72
CA HIS A 660 3.53 12.51 -12.84
C HIS A 660 2.57 12.59 -11.62
N ASP A 661 3.10 12.77 -10.40
CA ASP A 661 2.36 12.76 -9.14
C ASP A 661 1.19 13.79 -9.10
N HIS A 662 1.35 14.95 -9.76
CA HIS A 662 0.36 16.03 -9.78
C HIS A 662 -0.62 15.99 -10.96
N THR A 663 -0.64 14.91 -11.73
CA THR A 663 -1.53 14.80 -12.90
C THR A 663 -3.00 14.86 -12.53
N ASN A 664 -3.39 14.25 -11.41
CA ASN A 664 -4.78 14.31 -10.94
C ASN A 664 -5.17 15.71 -10.47
N ASP A 665 -4.23 16.45 -9.88
CA ASP A 665 -4.41 17.86 -9.51
C ASP A 665 -4.58 18.71 -10.78
N LEU A 666 -3.74 18.51 -11.79
CA LEU A 666 -3.83 19.17 -13.09
C LEU A 666 -5.22 19.00 -13.71
N PHE A 667 -5.72 17.78 -13.85
CA PHE A 667 -7.05 17.53 -14.40
C PHE A 667 -8.18 18.10 -13.54
N SER A 668 -8.00 18.15 -12.22
CA SER A 668 -8.98 18.75 -11.30
C SER A 668 -9.02 20.27 -11.46
N MET A 669 -7.87 20.91 -11.61
CA MET A 669 -7.75 22.35 -11.83
C MET A 669 -8.28 22.76 -13.22
N ILE A 670 -7.97 21.99 -14.26
CA ILE A 670 -8.49 22.22 -15.62
C ILE A 670 -10.02 22.30 -15.63
N LYS A 671 -10.69 21.41 -14.87
CA LYS A 671 -12.16 21.41 -14.74
C LYS A 671 -12.70 22.71 -14.11
N GLN A 672 -11.89 23.41 -13.32
CA GLN A 672 -12.28 24.64 -12.61
C GLN A 672 -11.88 25.93 -13.34
N LEU A 673 -11.26 25.84 -14.53
CA LEU A 673 -10.84 27.03 -15.27
C LEU A 673 -12.03 27.83 -15.81
N TYR A 674 -11.94 29.15 -15.66
CA TYR A 674 -12.81 30.14 -16.29
C TYR A 674 -12.27 30.55 -17.66
N PRO A 675 -13.13 31.04 -18.58
CA PRO A 675 -12.69 31.52 -19.87
C PRO A 675 -11.87 32.81 -19.75
N LYS A 676 -10.86 32.98 -20.62
CA LYS A 676 -9.83 34.02 -20.52
C LYS A 676 -10.36 35.46 -20.47
N GLU A 677 -11.48 35.72 -21.16
CA GLU A 677 -12.04 37.06 -21.34
C GLU A 677 -13.30 37.34 -20.50
N LYS A 678 -13.76 36.37 -19.69
CA LYS A 678 -14.96 36.51 -18.84
C LYS A 678 -14.75 35.82 -17.50
N THR A 679 -14.46 36.59 -16.45
CA THR A 679 -14.39 36.10 -15.06
C THR A 679 -15.76 35.67 -14.52
N ASP A 680 -16.86 36.20 -15.08
CA ASP A 680 -18.24 35.85 -14.72
C ASP A 680 -18.83 34.70 -15.56
N GLY A 681 -17.98 33.96 -16.28
CA GLY A 681 -18.37 32.83 -17.12
C GLY A 681 -18.60 31.53 -16.35
N LEU A 682 -19.13 30.50 -17.02
CA LEU A 682 -19.17 29.14 -16.45
C LEU A 682 -17.77 28.53 -16.44
N THR A 683 -17.45 27.75 -15.40
CA THR A 683 -16.24 26.92 -15.40
C THR A 683 -16.26 25.91 -16.55
N LEU A 684 -15.10 25.36 -16.94
CA LEU A 684 -15.03 24.35 -17.99
C LEU A 684 -15.95 23.15 -17.71
N LYS A 685 -15.97 22.68 -16.44
CA LYS A 685 -16.86 21.59 -16.02
C LYS A 685 -18.33 21.95 -16.24
N GLU A 686 -18.76 23.13 -15.79
CA GLU A 686 -20.15 23.57 -15.90
C GLU A 686 -20.56 23.79 -17.36
N ALA A 687 -19.65 24.35 -18.18
CA ALA A 687 -19.87 24.53 -19.61
C ALA A 687 -20.06 23.18 -20.32
N LEU A 688 -19.21 22.19 -20.02
CA LEU A 688 -19.34 20.82 -20.53
C LEU A 688 -20.60 20.12 -20.02
N CYS A 689 -20.93 20.24 -18.73
CA CYS A 689 -22.17 19.68 -18.17
C CYS A 689 -23.41 20.31 -18.81
N LYS A 690 -23.41 21.62 -19.08
CA LYS A 690 -24.50 22.33 -19.76
C LYS A 690 -24.62 21.90 -21.22
N ALA A 691 -23.50 21.74 -21.93
CA ALA A 691 -23.47 21.22 -23.29
C ALA A 691 -24.01 19.78 -23.34
N ALA A 692 -23.54 18.92 -22.43
CA ALA A 692 -24.01 17.55 -22.29
C ALA A 692 -25.52 17.52 -21.99
N ALA A 693 -26.01 18.27 -20.99
CA ALA A 693 -27.44 18.32 -20.63
C ALA A 693 -28.34 18.91 -21.73
N LYS A 694 -27.79 19.72 -22.64
CA LYS A 694 -28.50 20.16 -23.86
C LYS A 694 -28.66 18.98 -24.83
N MET A 695 -27.61 18.18 -25.01
CA MET A 695 -27.61 17.03 -25.90
C MET A 695 -28.40 15.82 -25.35
N THR A 696 -28.38 15.59 -24.02
CA THR A 696 -29.14 14.48 -23.40
C THR A 696 -30.66 14.71 -23.44
N ARG A 697 -31.11 15.97 -23.59
CA ARG A 697 -32.52 16.30 -23.83
C ARG A 697 -33.02 15.80 -25.18
N ASP A 698 -32.13 15.72 -26.17
CA ASP A 698 -32.47 15.29 -27.53
C ASP A 698 -32.26 13.76 -27.72
N CYS A 699 -31.33 13.14 -26.96
CA CYS A 699 -31.17 11.67 -26.93
C CYS A 699 -30.54 11.20 -25.60
N PRO A 700 -31.12 10.20 -24.90
CA PRO A 700 -30.64 9.76 -23.57
C PRO A 700 -29.32 8.98 -23.58
N THR A 701 -28.81 8.58 -24.75
CA THR A 701 -27.52 7.88 -24.88
C THR A 701 -26.49 8.76 -25.58
N LEU A 702 -25.33 8.95 -24.95
CA LEU A 702 -24.20 9.65 -25.58
C LEU A 702 -23.62 8.79 -26.70
N THR A 703 -23.98 9.11 -27.93
CA THR A 703 -23.44 8.49 -29.15
C THR A 703 -22.08 9.10 -29.52
N MET A 704 -21.31 8.44 -30.42
CA MET A 704 -20.03 8.99 -30.89
C MET A 704 -20.19 10.34 -31.60
N THR A 705 -21.32 10.56 -32.29
CA THR A 705 -21.71 11.85 -32.85
C THR A 705 -21.80 12.93 -31.78
N SER A 706 -22.43 12.65 -30.64
CA SER A 706 -22.49 13.59 -29.50
C SER A 706 -21.10 13.92 -28.93
N LYS A 707 -20.16 12.96 -28.92
CA LYS A 707 -18.77 13.22 -28.50
C LYS A 707 -18.03 14.15 -29.46
N LEU A 708 -18.18 13.93 -30.77
CA LEU A 708 -17.57 14.79 -31.80
C LEU A 708 -18.15 16.21 -31.76
N ASP A 709 -19.46 16.34 -31.56
CA ASP A 709 -20.09 17.65 -31.44
C ASP A 709 -19.66 18.38 -30.16
N MET A 710 -19.48 17.66 -29.04
CA MET A 710 -18.89 18.25 -27.84
C MET A 710 -17.44 18.70 -28.05
N GLN A 711 -16.63 17.93 -28.78
CA GLN A 711 -15.28 18.35 -29.15
C GLN A 711 -15.30 19.62 -29.99
N ARG A 712 -16.15 19.70 -31.02
CA ARG A 712 -16.32 20.91 -31.83
C ARG A 712 -16.80 22.11 -31.01
N CYS A 713 -17.74 21.90 -30.09
CA CYS A 713 -18.19 22.95 -29.17
C CYS A 713 -17.05 23.45 -28.28
N PHE A 714 -16.19 22.53 -27.83
CA PHE A 714 -15.02 22.85 -27.01
C PHE A 714 -13.94 23.57 -27.82
N GLU A 715 -13.64 23.14 -29.05
CA GLU A 715 -12.68 23.76 -29.97
C GLU A 715 -12.99 25.24 -30.28
N ASN A 716 -14.28 25.58 -30.29
CA ASN A 716 -14.74 26.96 -30.50
C ASN A 716 -14.97 27.72 -29.17
N SER A 717 -14.61 27.13 -28.04
CA SER A 717 -14.87 27.70 -26.71
C SER A 717 -13.76 28.66 -26.28
N PRO A 718 -14.10 29.78 -25.61
CA PRO A 718 -13.10 30.70 -25.04
C PRO A 718 -12.26 30.08 -23.91
N HIS A 719 -12.63 28.88 -23.43
CA HIS A 719 -11.88 28.13 -22.42
C HIS A 719 -10.54 27.59 -22.93
N ILE A 720 -10.35 27.44 -24.25
CA ILE A 720 -9.09 26.92 -24.81
C ILE A 720 -7.91 27.84 -24.54
N GLY A 721 -8.12 29.16 -24.63
CA GLY A 721 -7.07 30.13 -24.33
C GLY A 721 -6.58 30.00 -22.88
N ALA A 722 -7.52 29.96 -21.93
CA ALA A 722 -7.21 29.79 -20.51
C ALA A 722 -6.55 28.43 -20.20
N LEU A 723 -7.04 27.36 -20.84
CA LEU A 723 -6.45 26.02 -20.72
C LEU A 723 -5.00 26.01 -21.22
N THR A 724 -4.73 26.62 -22.37
CA THR A 724 -3.41 26.63 -22.99
C THR A 724 -2.41 27.39 -22.13
N GLU A 725 -2.78 28.57 -21.62
CA GLU A 725 -1.92 29.33 -20.71
C GLU A 725 -1.64 28.59 -19.41
N TYR A 726 -2.68 28.01 -18.80
CA TYR A 726 -2.53 27.24 -17.57
C TYR A 726 -1.64 26.00 -17.76
N LEU A 727 -1.78 25.28 -18.88
CA LEU A 727 -0.93 24.13 -19.20
C LEU A 727 0.53 24.54 -19.41
N ILE A 728 0.79 25.66 -20.10
CA ILE A 728 2.16 26.17 -20.30
C ILE A 728 2.79 26.57 -18.98
N ASP A 729 2.05 27.28 -18.11
CA ASP A 729 2.52 27.65 -16.77
C ASP A 729 2.79 26.40 -15.92
N TRP A 730 1.85 25.46 -15.89
CA TRP A 730 1.99 24.20 -15.16
C TRP A 730 3.20 23.40 -15.64
N LEU A 731 3.40 23.25 -16.95
CA LEU A 731 4.58 22.56 -17.50
C LEU A 731 5.88 23.27 -17.12
N SER A 732 5.87 24.60 -17.07
CA SER A 732 7.05 25.37 -16.65
C SER A 732 7.39 25.21 -15.16
N GLN A 733 6.40 24.97 -14.31
CA GLN A 733 6.62 24.67 -12.88
C GLN A 733 7.13 23.25 -12.63
N HIS A 734 7.03 22.36 -13.64
CA HIS A 734 7.39 20.95 -13.56
C HIS A 734 8.48 20.55 -14.59
N ASP A 735 9.19 21.54 -15.12
CA ASP A 735 10.20 21.41 -16.18
C ASP A 735 11.34 20.46 -15.83
N ILE A 736 11.71 20.36 -14.56
CA ILE A 736 12.74 19.43 -14.04
C ILE A 736 12.40 17.97 -14.39
N LEU A 737 11.13 17.60 -14.30
CA LEU A 737 10.66 16.21 -14.42
C LEU A 737 9.98 15.91 -15.74
N LEU A 738 9.53 16.97 -16.42
CA LEU A 738 8.88 16.91 -17.71
C LEU A 738 9.66 17.69 -18.78
N PRO A 739 11.01 17.56 -18.88
CA PRO A 739 11.82 18.36 -19.78
C PRO A 739 11.50 18.12 -21.26
N MET A 740 10.96 16.92 -21.59
CA MET A 740 10.52 16.56 -22.94
C MET A 740 9.32 17.37 -23.45
N TYR A 741 8.61 18.10 -22.58
CA TYR A 741 7.51 18.99 -22.95
C TYR A 741 7.91 20.47 -23.00
N LEU A 742 9.20 20.77 -22.77
CA LEU A 742 9.66 22.15 -22.79
C LEU A 742 9.53 22.75 -24.18
N GLN A 743 9.12 24.02 -24.21
CA GLN A 743 9.13 24.79 -25.44
C GLN A 743 10.56 24.95 -25.96
N PRO A 744 10.80 24.99 -27.29
CA PRO A 744 12.14 25.03 -27.86
C PRO A 744 13.08 26.10 -27.25
N GLY A 745 12.55 27.29 -26.93
CA GLY A 745 13.32 28.35 -26.29
C GLY A 745 13.77 28.05 -24.85
N LYS A 746 13.00 27.24 -24.10
CA LYS A 746 13.32 26.83 -22.72
C LYS A 746 14.29 25.65 -22.65
N VAL A 747 14.35 24.82 -23.70
CA VAL A 747 15.29 23.68 -23.77
C VAL A 747 16.74 24.15 -23.67
N GLY A 748 17.08 25.27 -24.32
CA GLY A 748 18.42 25.85 -24.25
C GLY A 748 18.81 26.30 -22.84
N TYR A 749 17.90 26.97 -22.12
CA TYR A 749 18.11 27.37 -20.72
C TYR A 749 18.26 26.17 -19.79
N TYR A 750 17.39 25.15 -19.95
CA TYR A 750 17.47 23.93 -19.16
C TYR A 750 18.82 23.20 -19.35
N GLY A 751 19.30 23.09 -20.59
CA GLY A 751 20.62 22.53 -20.89
C GLY A 751 21.75 23.34 -20.26
N TYR A 752 21.69 24.68 -20.38
CA TYR A 752 22.67 25.57 -19.77
C TYR A 752 22.71 25.42 -18.24
N ASP A 753 21.55 25.35 -17.57
CA ASP A 753 21.46 25.21 -16.11
C ASP A 753 22.01 23.86 -15.63
N LEU A 754 21.76 22.78 -16.38
CA LEU A 754 22.31 21.46 -16.09
C LEU A 754 23.84 21.43 -16.25
N ASP A 755 24.36 21.96 -17.35
CA ASP A 755 25.79 21.94 -17.66
C ASP A 755 26.60 22.81 -16.68
N ASN A 756 26.02 23.92 -16.23
CA ASN A 756 26.66 24.85 -15.29
C ASN A 756 26.43 24.49 -13.82
N ASN A 757 25.65 23.45 -13.52
CA ASN A 757 25.43 23.04 -12.15
C ASN A 757 26.75 22.52 -11.53
N PRO A 758 27.20 23.08 -10.39
CA PRO A 758 28.46 22.67 -9.75
C PRO A 758 28.54 21.18 -9.41
N PHE A 759 27.39 20.51 -9.29
CA PHE A 759 27.31 19.07 -9.00
C PHE A 759 27.56 18.18 -10.23
N PHE A 760 27.14 18.63 -11.42
CA PHE A 760 27.33 17.91 -12.69
C PHE A 760 28.66 18.24 -13.37
N MET A 761 29.30 19.35 -13.00
CA MET A 761 30.66 19.65 -13.43
C MET A 761 31.63 18.55 -12.96
N LYS A 762 32.22 17.81 -13.92
CA LYS A 762 33.37 16.95 -13.63
C LYS A 762 34.46 17.82 -13.02
N LYS A 763 34.79 17.60 -11.73
CA LYS A 763 35.98 18.21 -11.13
C LYS A 763 37.18 17.89 -12.01
N VAL A 764 37.64 18.86 -12.79
CA VAL A 764 38.93 18.78 -13.47
C VAL A 764 39.94 18.51 -12.37
N LYS A 765 40.59 17.34 -12.41
CA LYS A 765 41.69 17.03 -11.49
C LYS A 765 42.71 18.15 -11.66
N ARG A 766 42.74 19.11 -10.74
CA ARG A 766 43.87 20.03 -10.62
C ARG A 766 45.10 19.14 -10.41
N ARG A 767 45.96 19.05 -11.42
CA ARG A 767 47.35 18.63 -11.22
C ARG A 767 47.94 19.65 -10.26
N VAL A 768 47.94 19.32 -8.97
CA VAL A 768 48.72 20.05 -7.99
C VAL A 768 50.17 19.72 -8.30
N SER A 769 50.81 20.57 -9.09
CA SER A 769 52.27 20.64 -9.12
C SER A 769 52.71 20.90 -7.68
N ARG A 770 53.40 19.94 -7.07
CA ARG A 770 54.15 20.16 -5.83
C ARG A 770 55.15 21.28 -6.12
N MET A 771 54.84 22.50 -5.69
CA MET A 771 55.88 23.50 -5.45
C MET A 771 56.36 23.28 -4.02
N ILE A 772 57.60 22.83 -3.95
CA ILE A 772 58.45 22.82 -2.77
C ILE A 772 58.67 24.28 -2.38
N LEU A 773 58.36 24.60 -1.12
CA LEU A 773 59.16 25.45 -0.24
C LEU A 773 58.71 25.19 1.20
#